data_AF-A0A848RWF9-F1
#
_entry.id   AF-A0A848RWF9-F1
#
_cell.length_a   1.000
_cell.length_b   1.000
_cell.length_c   1.000
_cell.angle_alpha   90.00
_cell.angle_beta   90.00
_cell.angle_gamma   90.00
#
_symmetry.space_group_name_H-M   'P 1'
#
loop_
_entity.id
_entity.type
_entity.pdbx_description
1 polymer ?
#
loop_
_entity_poly.entity_id
_entity_poly.type
_entity_poly.pdbx_seq_one_letter_code
_entity_poly.pdbx_strand_id
1 'polypeptide(L)'
;MGKGRAAALAVASAAVVIAGLLAAPSAVMAAPLQSSSAATGSTSSYNGQALTPPMGWNDWSYYQCDINEKLILDQGAALVSSGLAKKGYNTVTIDDCWMQSRDANGVLVANPTTFPDGMKYVADKLHAMGLKFGIYEDAGTNTCGGYPGSWGHYTQDADTFASWGVDYVKLDGCNVPSVAGQSDAQTYIQAYNQFSQALVATGRPIVFSDSAPAYFQGTSDWQTVISASSKVANLWREGADTALGQESGASKWSAIAYNYSYNEPLGQYAGPGHWNDPDFLLAGDSGLSTTEMQSQMSLWAEMAAPLISSTDLTSLSPASLAVLGNDRIIGVDQDPLGVQGHIVQQGTGYDVLTKPLANGDVSVVLFNKGTSSQTIGTTAAAAGLTGSGPFTLTDLVGGQQSVTNGVVSADVPAHGTVMYRVHRGAGKGLAAAVSLSFQNNTVGGGSSNIDLTLTNNGPTMVSTADVTLAVPSGWKVSGSRQTVHALKAGGSATVSFKVTGPTPPPGPHTDELTATVGYRSQSATATLIGVDDLYSNVPYPNLAAAFNNVGVTDLSNYTVGNFDGDGNSFSAEQLQAAGVTPGSTVSFGGATFTWPSAAAGTNDNVQTTGQVVEASGSGTKLAFLGSEAGDVQGTVTVTYTDGSTSTGQLGFPNWSFSSATEFGSQVAISTQGRNTPSGYGDSAYAYRVFYNTIPLASGKTIATVTLPDSASIHLFALAAQ
;
A
#
# COMPACT_ATOMS: atom_id res chain seq x y z
N MET A 1 52.13 -21.78 62.94
CA MET A 1 51.48 -23.10 62.74
C MET A 1 50.56 -22.94 61.55
N GLY A 2 50.64 -23.58 60.39
CA GLY A 2 51.48 -24.64 59.86
C GLY A 2 50.69 -25.30 58.71
N LYS A 3 51.27 -25.33 57.50
CA LYS A 3 50.94 -26.19 56.33
C LYS A 3 49.66 -25.82 55.55
N GLY A 4 49.64 -25.82 54.21
CA GLY A 4 50.69 -26.13 53.24
C GLY A 4 50.23 -26.19 51.78
N ARG A 5 51.24 -26.31 50.91
CA ARG A 5 51.32 -26.97 49.59
C ARG A 5 50.57 -26.41 48.37
N ALA A 6 51.39 -25.99 47.41
CA ALA A 6 51.12 -25.91 45.98
C ALA A 6 51.08 -27.30 45.31
N ALA A 7 50.34 -27.45 44.19
CA ALA A 7 50.88 -27.92 42.90
C ALA A 7 49.79 -28.09 41.79
N ALA A 8 50.11 -27.50 40.64
CA ALA A 8 50.02 -28.01 39.26
C ALA A 8 48.69 -28.12 38.48
N LEU A 9 48.74 -27.42 37.33
CA LEU A 9 48.01 -27.48 36.05
C LEU A 9 47.26 -28.77 35.67
N ALA A 10 46.11 -28.57 35.02
CA ALA A 10 45.71 -29.33 33.84
C ALA A 10 44.88 -28.43 32.90
N VAL A 11 45.39 -28.23 31.68
CA VAL A 11 44.65 -27.66 30.54
C VAL A 11 43.85 -28.79 29.92
N ALA A 12 42.52 -28.63 29.81
CA ALA A 12 41.67 -29.49 28.99
C ALA A 12 40.62 -28.63 28.30
N SER A 13 40.73 -28.56 26.98
CA SER A 13 39.80 -27.92 26.06
C SER A 13 38.41 -28.54 26.17
N ALA A 14 37.41 -27.74 26.52
CA ALA A 14 36.00 -28.13 26.45
C ALA A 14 35.35 -27.38 25.29
N ALA A 15 34.93 -28.14 24.27
CA ALA A 15 34.04 -27.68 23.22
C ALA A 15 32.71 -27.28 23.87
N VAL A 16 32.35 -25.99 23.79
CA VAL A 16 31.04 -25.50 24.21
C VAL A 16 30.04 -25.82 23.10
N VAL A 17 29.24 -26.85 23.34
CA VAL A 17 27.97 -27.07 22.64
C VAL A 17 27.03 -25.97 23.13
N ILE A 18 26.74 -24.98 22.28
CA ILE A 18 25.67 -24.01 22.54
C ILE A 18 24.34 -24.74 22.31
N ALA A 19 23.79 -25.31 23.38
CA ALA A 19 22.40 -25.70 23.41
C ALA A 19 21.56 -24.41 23.46
N GLY A 20 20.93 -24.06 22.34
CA GLY A 20 19.94 -22.99 22.29
C GLY A 20 18.78 -23.33 23.20
N LEU A 21 18.68 -22.62 24.34
CA LEU A 21 17.46 -22.59 25.13
C LEU A 21 16.36 -21.92 24.29
N LEU A 22 15.41 -22.72 23.82
CA LEU A 22 14.10 -22.24 23.42
C LEU A 22 13.45 -21.60 24.64
N ALA A 23 13.38 -20.28 24.66
CA ALA A 23 12.57 -19.54 25.61
C ALA A 23 11.10 -19.97 25.40
N ALA A 24 10.52 -20.59 26.42
CA ALA A 24 9.08 -20.81 26.48
C ALA A 24 8.38 -19.44 26.40
N PRO A 25 7.29 -19.29 25.63
CA PRO A 25 6.56 -18.05 25.59
C PRO A 25 5.97 -17.79 26.98
N SER A 26 6.39 -16.69 27.60
CA SER A 26 5.78 -16.18 28.82
C SER A 26 4.29 -15.96 28.58
N ALA A 27 3.45 -16.64 29.36
CA ALA A 27 2.02 -16.42 29.37
C ALA A 27 1.75 -14.97 29.78
N VAL A 28 1.46 -14.10 28.81
CA VAL A 28 0.89 -12.79 29.06
C VAL A 28 -0.53 -13.04 29.54
N MET A 29 -0.79 -12.77 30.82
CA MET A 29 -2.16 -12.79 31.33
C MET A 29 -2.95 -11.70 30.62
N ALA A 30 -3.82 -12.10 29.70
CA ALA A 30 -4.82 -11.23 29.10
C ALA A 30 -5.70 -10.67 30.23
N ALA A 31 -5.73 -9.34 30.36
CA ALA A 31 -6.72 -8.68 31.19
C ALA A 31 -8.13 -9.05 30.65
N PRO A 32 -9.13 -9.26 31.52
CA PRO A 32 -10.47 -9.56 31.05
C PRO A 32 -11.01 -8.35 30.30
N LEU A 33 -11.22 -8.51 29.00
CA LEU A 33 -11.92 -7.54 28.15
C LEU A 33 -13.29 -7.29 28.78
N GLN A 34 -13.51 -6.06 29.23
CA GLN A 34 -14.87 -5.59 29.49
C GLN A 34 -15.60 -5.65 28.15
N SER A 35 -16.67 -6.43 28.11
CA SER A 35 -17.61 -6.43 27.00
C SER A 35 -18.21 -5.03 26.85
N SER A 36 -17.61 -4.21 25.99
CA SER A 36 -18.30 -3.07 25.43
C SER A 36 -19.43 -3.65 24.58
N SER A 37 -20.65 -3.55 25.09
CA SER A 37 -21.83 -3.68 24.23
C SER A 37 -21.69 -2.59 23.17
N ALA A 38 -21.31 -2.96 21.96
CA ALA A 38 -21.38 -2.10 20.79
C ALA A 38 -22.81 -1.54 20.76
N ALA A 39 -22.94 -0.24 21.02
CA ALA A 39 -24.21 0.43 20.90
C ALA A 39 -24.58 0.37 19.42
N THR A 40 -25.53 -0.51 19.07
CA THR A 40 -26.19 -0.55 17.77
C THR A 40 -27.08 0.68 17.65
N GLY A 41 -26.48 1.86 17.52
CA GLY A 41 -27.15 3.05 17.03
C GLY A 41 -27.14 2.97 15.51
N SER A 42 -28.12 2.28 14.92
CA SER A 42 -28.39 2.42 13.49
C SER A 42 -28.88 3.84 13.26
N THR A 43 -27.96 4.75 12.91
CA THR A 43 -28.32 6.01 12.28
C THR A 43 -28.80 5.67 10.89
N SER A 44 -30.10 5.79 10.66
CA SER A 44 -30.67 5.61 9.32
C SER A 44 -29.94 6.51 8.31
N SER A 45 -29.64 5.99 7.12
CA SER A 45 -29.18 6.78 5.97
C SER A 45 -29.96 8.10 5.85
N TYR A 46 -29.27 9.23 5.69
CA TYR A 46 -29.91 10.56 5.70
C TYR A 46 -30.91 10.75 4.54
N ASN A 47 -30.71 10.04 3.42
CA ASN A 47 -31.53 10.06 2.21
C ASN A 47 -32.03 8.68 1.77
N GLY A 48 -31.81 7.62 2.57
CA GLY A 48 -32.20 6.25 2.24
C GLY A 48 -31.38 5.58 1.13
N GLN A 49 -30.28 6.18 0.68
CA GLN A 49 -29.37 5.61 -0.32
C GLN A 49 -28.15 4.92 0.32
N ALA A 50 -27.36 4.24 -0.53
CA ALA A 50 -26.09 3.61 -0.20
C ALA A 50 -26.14 2.68 1.03
N LEU A 51 -27.17 1.82 1.13
CA LEU A 51 -27.33 0.89 2.27
C LEU A 51 -26.20 -0.15 2.36
N THR A 52 -25.46 -0.36 1.28
CA THR A 52 -24.15 -1.01 1.21
C THR A 52 -23.17 -0.03 0.54
N PRO A 53 -21.84 -0.23 0.68
CA PRO A 53 -20.86 0.65 0.06
C PRO A 53 -21.11 0.77 -1.46
N PRO A 54 -21.08 1.99 -2.05
CA PRO A 54 -21.24 2.15 -3.49
C PRO A 54 -20.16 1.39 -4.27
N MET A 55 -20.52 0.89 -5.46
CA MET A 55 -19.58 0.24 -6.36
C MET A 55 -19.69 0.83 -7.77
N GLY A 56 -18.57 1.04 -8.44
CA GLY A 56 -18.58 1.71 -9.73
C GLY A 56 -17.23 1.96 -10.35
N TRP A 57 -17.17 2.97 -11.19
CA TRP A 57 -15.98 3.43 -11.86
C TRP A 57 -15.92 4.97 -11.92
N ASN A 58 -14.72 5.51 -11.79
CA ASN A 58 -14.40 6.94 -11.89
C ASN A 58 -13.16 7.13 -12.78
N ASP A 59 -13.10 8.21 -13.56
CA ASP A 59 -12.01 8.47 -14.51
C ASP A 59 -10.71 9.04 -13.90
N TRP A 60 -10.76 9.64 -12.70
CA TRP A 60 -9.73 10.57 -12.21
C TRP A 60 -8.32 10.01 -12.11
N SER A 61 -8.11 8.89 -11.39
CA SER A 61 -6.77 8.37 -11.16
C SER A 61 -6.09 7.97 -12.47
N TYR A 62 -6.83 7.47 -13.46
CA TYR A 62 -6.24 7.00 -14.71
C TYR A 62 -6.20 8.05 -15.82
N TYR A 63 -7.30 8.77 -16.04
CA TYR A 63 -7.48 9.66 -17.19
C TYR A 63 -7.31 11.15 -16.85
N GLN A 64 -7.56 11.55 -15.60
CA GLN A 64 -7.61 12.96 -15.20
C GLN A 64 -8.49 13.76 -16.18
N CYS A 65 -8.01 14.89 -16.71
CA CYS A 65 -8.76 15.68 -17.70
C CYS A 65 -8.78 15.11 -19.13
N ASP A 66 -8.11 13.98 -19.45
CA ASP A 66 -8.10 13.39 -20.80
C ASP A 66 -9.35 12.55 -21.06
N ILE A 67 -10.52 13.20 -20.97
CA ILE A 67 -11.83 12.58 -21.04
C ILE A 67 -12.70 13.18 -22.15
N ASN A 68 -13.61 12.35 -22.68
CA ASN A 68 -14.68 12.78 -23.56
C ASN A 68 -15.87 11.83 -23.47
N GLU A 69 -16.99 12.24 -24.04
CA GLU A 69 -18.25 11.49 -24.05
C GLU A 69 -18.08 10.04 -24.50
N LYS A 70 -17.35 9.81 -25.60
CA LYS A 70 -17.13 8.47 -26.13
C LYS A 70 -16.36 7.60 -25.14
N LEU A 71 -15.29 8.13 -24.55
CA LEU A 71 -14.49 7.42 -23.55
C LEU A 71 -15.37 6.98 -22.38
N ILE A 72 -16.15 7.89 -21.79
CA ILE A 72 -17.02 7.57 -20.65
C ILE A 72 -18.04 6.48 -21.01
N LEU A 73 -18.66 6.57 -22.19
CA LEU A 73 -19.62 5.56 -22.64
C LEU A 73 -18.96 4.21 -22.94
N ASP A 74 -17.72 4.20 -23.44
CA ASP A 74 -16.96 2.97 -23.65
C ASP A 74 -16.60 2.30 -22.32
N GLN A 75 -16.25 3.06 -21.28
CA GLN A 75 -16.00 2.54 -19.92
C GLN A 75 -17.29 1.96 -19.30
N GLY A 76 -18.43 2.64 -19.48
CA GLY A 76 -19.74 2.08 -19.11
C GLY A 76 -20.05 0.77 -19.85
N ALA A 77 -19.80 0.71 -21.16
CA ALA A 77 -19.96 -0.52 -21.93
C ALA A 77 -18.98 -1.63 -21.49
N ALA A 78 -17.77 -1.28 -21.05
CA ALA A 78 -16.79 -2.21 -20.50
C ALA A 78 -17.26 -2.82 -19.17
N LEU A 79 -17.88 -2.04 -18.27
CA LEU A 79 -18.51 -2.58 -17.06
C LEU A 79 -19.56 -3.66 -17.38
N VAL A 80 -20.39 -3.42 -18.39
CA VAL A 80 -21.44 -4.37 -18.81
C VAL A 80 -20.83 -5.61 -19.47
N SER A 81 -19.92 -5.43 -20.41
CA SER A 81 -19.37 -6.52 -21.22
C SER A 81 -18.38 -7.42 -20.45
N SER A 82 -17.62 -6.85 -19.51
CA SER A 82 -16.78 -7.62 -18.57
C SER A 82 -17.59 -8.41 -17.53
N GLY A 83 -18.86 -8.03 -17.31
CA GLY A 83 -19.73 -8.60 -16.30
C GLY A 83 -19.61 -7.97 -14.91
N LEU A 84 -18.72 -6.99 -14.71
CA LEU A 84 -18.58 -6.25 -13.45
C LEU A 84 -19.88 -5.54 -13.03
N ALA A 85 -20.64 -5.02 -13.99
CA ALA A 85 -21.95 -4.41 -13.71
C ALA A 85 -22.92 -5.37 -13.02
N LYS A 86 -22.90 -6.67 -13.37
CA LYS A 86 -23.74 -7.70 -12.73
C LYS A 86 -23.27 -8.04 -11.31
N LYS A 87 -22.03 -7.71 -10.98
CA LYS A 87 -21.41 -7.95 -9.66
C LYS A 87 -21.58 -6.77 -8.71
N GLY A 88 -22.09 -5.64 -9.20
CA GLY A 88 -22.41 -4.47 -8.37
C GLY A 88 -21.82 -3.16 -8.89
N TYR A 89 -20.76 -3.20 -9.71
CA TYR A 89 -20.11 -2.02 -10.30
C TYR A 89 -21.04 -1.31 -11.29
N ASN A 90 -22.02 -0.57 -10.78
CA ASN A 90 -23.17 -0.11 -11.54
C ASN A 90 -23.25 1.42 -11.65
N THR A 91 -22.27 2.15 -11.14
CA THR A 91 -22.22 3.61 -11.21
C THR A 91 -20.99 4.04 -12.02
N VAL A 92 -21.19 4.89 -13.02
CA VAL A 92 -20.11 5.54 -13.79
C VAL A 92 -20.11 7.01 -13.39
N THR A 93 -19.06 7.46 -12.73
CA THR A 93 -18.90 8.85 -12.29
C THR A 93 -17.90 9.55 -13.19
N ILE A 94 -18.26 10.74 -13.70
CA ILE A 94 -17.30 11.65 -14.34
C ILE A 94 -16.71 12.57 -13.28
N ASP A 95 -15.38 12.68 -13.21
CA ASP A 95 -14.66 13.57 -12.30
C ASP A 95 -14.51 14.99 -12.87
N ASP A 96 -13.53 15.79 -12.43
CA ASP A 96 -13.36 17.18 -12.88
C ASP A 96 -13.14 17.32 -14.40
N CYS A 97 -13.06 18.56 -14.91
CA CYS A 97 -12.77 18.90 -16.31
C CYS A 97 -13.90 18.61 -17.33
N TRP A 98 -15.08 18.16 -16.89
CA TRP A 98 -16.24 17.93 -17.77
C TRP A 98 -16.92 19.22 -18.27
N MET A 99 -16.81 20.30 -17.50
CA MET A 99 -17.47 21.58 -17.74
C MET A 99 -16.54 22.61 -18.40
N GLN A 100 -17.12 23.66 -18.99
CA GLN A 100 -16.37 24.78 -19.57
C GLN A 100 -16.69 26.12 -18.88
N SER A 101 -17.95 26.37 -18.56
CA SER A 101 -18.42 27.68 -18.09
C SER A 101 -19.80 27.60 -17.44
N ARG A 102 -20.31 28.74 -16.97
CA ARG A 102 -21.74 28.94 -16.67
C ARG A 102 -22.38 29.79 -17.77
N ASP A 103 -23.63 29.50 -18.11
CA ASP A 103 -24.41 30.29 -19.06
C ASP A 103 -24.88 31.63 -18.46
N ALA A 104 -25.63 32.42 -19.24
CA ALA A 104 -26.13 33.71 -18.78
C ALA A 104 -27.13 33.63 -17.60
N ASN A 105 -27.69 32.45 -17.33
CA ASN A 105 -28.57 32.18 -16.20
C ASN A 105 -27.82 31.57 -15.00
N GLY A 106 -26.50 31.39 -15.12
CA GLY A 106 -25.66 30.77 -14.09
C GLY A 106 -25.66 29.24 -14.13
N VAL A 107 -26.27 28.60 -15.13
CA VAL A 107 -26.33 27.12 -15.25
C VAL A 107 -25.00 26.61 -15.78
N LEU A 108 -24.49 25.52 -15.17
CA LEU A 108 -23.26 24.85 -15.63
C LEU A 108 -23.41 24.33 -17.07
N VAL A 109 -22.36 24.55 -17.87
CA VAL A 109 -22.29 24.17 -19.28
C VAL A 109 -21.17 23.16 -19.46
N ALA A 110 -21.52 21.95 -19.88
CA ALA A 110 -20.58 20.92 -20.30
C ALA A 110 -19.68 21.45 -21.44
N ASN A 111 -18.42 21.03 -21.48
CA ASN A 111 -17.52 21.42 -22.55
C ASN A 111 -18.02 20.86 -23.90
N PRO A 112 -18.40 21.71 -24.88
CA PRO A 112 -19.04 21.25 -26.11
C PRO A 112 -18.09 20.49 -27.05
N THR A 113 -16.78 20.54 -26.80
CA THR A 113 -15.79 19.79 -27.58
C THR A 113 -15.67 18.35 -27.07
N THR A 114 -15.60 18.16 -25.75
CA THR A 114 -15.44 16.83 -25.13
C THR A 114 -16.78 16.14 -24.89
N PHE A 115 -17.85 16.91 -24.67
CA PHE A 115 -19.21 16.44 -24.41
C PHE A 115 -20.24 17.16 -25.30
N PRO A 116 -20.22 16.92 -26.61
CA PRO A 116 -21.04 17.67 -27.58
C PRO A 116 -22.55 17.50 -27.40
N ASP A 117 -23.02 16.36 -26.87
CA ASP A 117 -24.45 16.11 -26.64
C ASP A 117 -24.87 16.42 -25.18
N GLY A 118 -23.94 16.83 -24.33
CA GLY A 118 -24.15 17.27 -22.96
C GLY A 118 -24.41 16.14 -21.94
N MET A 119 -24.43 16.50 -20.64
CA MET A 119 -24.45 15.52 -19.54
C MET A 119 -25.75 14.71 -19.46
N LYS A 120 -26.88 15.29 -19.84
CA LYS A 120 -28.15 14.53 -19.91
C LYS A 120 -28.05 13.37 -20.92
N TYR A 121 -27.40 13.58 -22.05
CA TYR A 121 -27.23 12.52 -23.04
C TYR A 121 -26.36 11.38 -22.50
N VAL A 122 -25.27 11.71 -21.82
CA VAL A 122 -24.42 10.72 -21.12
C VAL A 122 -25.24 9.92 -20.12
N ALA A 123 -26.01 10.59 -19.26
CA ALA A 123 -26.89 9.96 -18.29
C ALA A 123 -27.90 9.00 -18.96
N ASP A 124 -28.62 9.47 -19.98
CA ASP A 124 -29.61 8.67 -20.71
C ASP A 124 -28.97 7.41 -21.34
N LYS A 125 -27.74 7.52 -21.85
CA LYS A 125 -27.00 6.38 -22.42
C LYS A 125 -26.56 5.37 -21.36
N LEU A 126 -26.02 5.83 -20.24
CA LEU A 126 -25.63 4.96 -19.13
C LEU A 126 -26.85 4.26 -18.52
N HIS A 127 -27.97 4.98 -18.33
CA HIS A 127 -29.23 4.40 -17.89
C HIS A 127 -29.76 3.34 -18.87
N ALA A 128 -29.63 3.57 -20.18
CA ALA A 128 -30.01 2.58 -21.19
C ALA A 128 -29.13 1.31 -21.15
N MET A 129 -27.92 1.39 -20.59
CA MET A 129 -27.05 0.23 -20.30
C MET A 129 -27.40 -0.47 -18.97
N GLY A 130 -28.33 0.08 -18.18
CA GLY A 130 -28.66 -0.39 -16.83
C GLY A 130 -27.68 0.08 -15.76
N LEU A 131 -26.87 1.10 -16.06
CA LEU A 131 -25.95 1.74 -15.13
C LEU A 131 -26.56 3.03 -14.56
N LYS A 132 -25.95 3.55 -13.51
CA LYS A 132 -26.20 4.86 -12.90
C LYS A 132 -25.14 5.85 -13.37
N PHE A 133 -25.50 7.12 -13.39
CA PHE A 133 -24.59 8.20 -13.75
C PHE A 133 -24.24 9.04 -12.54
N GLY A 134 -22.95 9.30 -12.33
CA GLY A 134 -22.49 10.28 -11.36
C GLY A 134 -21.67 11.40 -11.98
N ILE A 135 -21.62 12.53 -11.28
CA ILE A 135 -20.90 13.72 -11.72
C ILE A 135 -20.13 14.33 -10.57
N TYR A 136 -19.03 15.01 -10.89
CA TYR A 136 -18.22 15.77 -9.97
C TYR A 136 -18.62 17.24 -9.95
N GLU A 137 -18.49 17.85 -8.78
CA GLU A 137 -18.56 19.28 -8.57
C GLU A 137 -17.69 19.69 -7.38
N ASP A 138 -17.53 20.99 -7.12
CA ASP A 138 -16.76 21.52 -5.98
C ASP A 138 -17.60 22.47 -5.11
N ALA A 139 -17.43 22.38 -3.78
CA ALA A 139 -18.07 23.26 -2.81
C ALA A 139 -17.62 24.73 -2.92
N GLY A 140 -16.41 24.99 -3.41
CA GLY A 140 -15.82 26.32 -3.52
C GLY A 140 -16.20 27.11 -4.77
N THR A 141 -15.50 28.21 -5.01
CA THR A 141 -15.79 29.10 -6.16
C THR A 141 -15.32 28.51 -7.49
N ASN A 142 -14.31 27.65 -7.42
CA ASN A 142 -13.73 26.96 -8.55
C ASN A 142 -13.40 25.52 -8.15
N THR A 143 -13.51 24.60 -9.08
CA THR A 143 -12.99 23.23 -8.88
C THR A 143 -11.48 23.22 -8.73
N CYS A 144 -10.92 22.09 -8.32
CA CYS A 144 -9.47 21.91 -8.24
C CYS A 144 -8.77 22.17 -9.60
N GLY A 145 -9.39 21.77 -10.71
CA GLY A 145 -8.95 22.08 -12.08
C GLY A 145 -9.21 23.51 -12.55
N GLY A 146 -9.81 24.36 -11.71
CA GLY A 146 -10.06 25.77 -11.98
C GLY A 146 -11.36 26.08 -12.72
N TYR A 147 -12.23 25.09 -12.92
CA TYR A 147 -13.54 25.24 -13.55
C TYR A 147 -14.56 25.89 -12.60
N PRO A 148 -15.74 26.36 -13.06
CA PRO A 148 -16.72 26.99 -12.17
C PRO A 148 -17.20 26.05 -11.06
N GLY A 149 -16.98 26.37 -9.78
CA GLY A 149 -17.48 25.60 -8.64
C GLY A 149 -18.90 26.02 -8.21
N SER A 150 -19.49 25.34 -7.24
CA SER A 150 -20.87 25.53 -6.79
C SER A 150 -21.09 26.58 -5.70
N TRP A 151 -20.05 27.28 -5.21
CA TRP A 151 -20.23 28.31 -4.19
C TRP A 151 -21.23 29.38 -4.64
N GLY A 152 -22.33 29.52 -3.89
CA GLY A 152 -23.44 30.43 -4.23
C GLY A 152 -24.46 29.89 -5.23
N HIS A 153 -24.27 28.67 -5.75
CA HIS A 153 -25.10 28.01 -6.75
C HIS A 153 -25.63 26.63 -6.32
N TYR A 154 -25.38 26.17 -5.09
CA TYR A 154 -25.73 24.82 -4.62
C TYR A 154 -27.13 24.31 -5.00
N THR A 155 -28.19 25.10 -4.77
CA THR A 155 -29.57 24.71 -5.16
C THR A 155 -29.75 24.61 -6.66
N GLN A 156 -29.22 25.59 -7.41
CA GLN A 156 -29.30 25.61 -8.87
C GLN A 156 -28.56 24.43 -9.50
N ASP A 157 -27.37 24.10 -8.99
CA ASP A 157 -26.56 23.02 -9.51
C ASP A 157 -27.17 21.66 -9.16
N ALA A 158 -27.66 21.48 -7.92
CA ALA A 158 -28.42 20.29 -7.54
C ALA A 158 -29.65 20.06 -8.44
N ASP A 159 -30.45 21.10 -8.70
CA ASP A 159 -31.60 21.03 -9.61
C ASP A 159 -31.17 20.70 -11.05
N THR A 160 -30.04 21.25 -11.50
CA THR A 160 -29.45 20.95 -12.81
C THR A 160 -29.06 19.48 -12.91
N PHE A 161 -28.34 18.94 -11.94
CA PHE A 161 -27.94 17.54 -11.87
C PHE A 161 -29.15 16.60 -11.85
N ALA A 162 -30.18 16.94 -11.06
CA ALA A 162 -31.42 16.18 -11.04
C ALA A 162 -32.14 16.20 -12.40
N SER A 163 -32.14 17.34 -13.10
CA SER A 163 -32.74 17.49 -14.43
C SER A 163 -32.01 16.69 -15.52
N TRP A 164 -30.69 16.49 -15.37
CA TRP A 164 -29.90 15.64 -16.25
C TRP A 164 -30.03 14.16 -15.94
N GLY A 165 -30.58 13.80 -14.79
CA GLY A 165 -30.74 12.40 -14.38
C GLY A 165 -29.53 11.84 -13.63
N VAL A 166 -28.70 12.68 -13.01
CA VAL A 166 -27.58 12.26 -12.14
C VAL A 166 -28.10 11.44 -10.95
N ASP A 167 -27.44 10.34 -10.61
CA ASP A 167 -27.74 9.44 -9.50
C ASP A 167 -26.69 9.50 -8.36
N TYR A 168 -25.55 10.14 -8.61
CA TYR A 168 -24.43 10.25 -7.68
C TYR A 168 -23.71 11.58 -7.87
N VAL A 169 -23.35 12.28 -6.80
CA VAL A 169 -22.50 13.48 -6.88
C VAL A 169 -21.31 13.33 -5.94
N LYS A 170 -20.10 13.52 -6.47
CA LYS A 170 -18.87 13.78 -5.69
C LYS A 170 -18.73 15.30 -5.56
N LEU A 171 -18.66 15.81 -4.33
CA LEU A 171 -18.42 17.24 -4.07
C LEU A 171 -17.07 17.44 -3.41
N ASP A 172 -16.18 18.06 -4.16
CA ASP A 172 -14.84 18.43 -3.73
C ASP A 172 -14.83 19.73 -2.91
N GLY A 173 -13.67 20.15 -2.43
CA GLY A 173 -13.53 21.29 -1.51
C GLY A 173 -12.48 22.32 -1.90
N CYS A 174 -11.97 22.33 -3.13
CA CYS A 174 -11.00 23.33 -3.53
C CYS A 174 -11.62 24.73 -3.54
N ASN A 175 -10.82 25.75 -3.25
CA ASN A 175 -11.25 27.15 -3.35
C ASN A 175 -12.52 27.52 -2.54
N VAL A 176 -12.80 26.82 -1.42
CA VAL A 176 -13.81 27.26 -0.46
C VAL A 176 -13.35 28.59 0.16
N PRO A 177 -14.12 29.68 0.01
CA PRO A 177 -13.69 31.00 0.44
C PRO A 177 -13.72 31.15 1.96
N SER A 178 -12.76 31.88 2.53
CA SER A 178 -12.82 32.24 3.95
C SER A 178 -13.98 33.20 4.23
N VAL A 179 -14.85 32.84 5.18
CA VAL A 179 -16.00 33.67 5.59
C VAL A 179 -15.68 34.42 6.87
N ALA A 180 -15.85 35.74 6.86
CA ALA A 180 -15.56 36.59 8.01
C ALA A 180 -16.36 36.14 9.26
N GLY A 181 -15.63 35.84 10.34
CA GLY A 181 -16.20 35.38 11.61
C GLY A 181 -16.48 33.88 11.69
N GLN A 182 -16.06 33.09 10.70
CA GLN A 182 -16.10 31.63 10.72
C GLN A 182 -14.68 31.05 10.65
N SER A 183 -14.48 29.88 11.25
CA SER A 183 -13.31 29.05 10.91
C SER A 183 -13.52 28.36 9.56
N ASP A 184 -12.43 27.86 8.97
CA ASP A 184 -12.51 27.08 7.74
C ASP A 184 -13.40 25.84 7.94
N ALA A 185 -13.22 25.11 9.05
CA ALA A 185 -14.06 23.96 9.39
C ALA A 185 -15.56 24.32 9.45
N GLN A 186 -15.91 25.46 10.04
CA GLN A 186 -17.30 25.92 10.07
C GLN A 186 -17.84 26.22 8.67
N THR A 187 -17.01 26.79 7.81
CA THR A 187 -17.38 27.16 6.44
C THR A 187 -17.61 25.91 5.58
N TYR A 188 -16.71 24.92 5.63
CA TYR A 188 -16.88 23.64 4.94
C TYR A 188 -18.13 22.91 5.43
N ILE A 189 -18.29 22.75 6.75
CA ILE A 189 -19.47 22.06 7.31
C ILE A 189 -20.78 22.71 6.84
N GLN A 190 -20.83 24.05 6.76
CA GLN A 190 -21.99 24.76 6.25
C GLN A 190 -22.22 24.53 4.75
N ALA A 191 -21.17 24.62 3.92
CA ALA A 191 -21.24 24.42 2.48
C ALA A 191 -21.76 23.02 2.13
N TYR A 192 -21.16 21.98 2.70
CA TYR A 192 -21.55 20.58 2.46
C TYR A 192 -22.97 20.27 2.97
N ASN A 193 -23.36 20.82 4.12
CA ASN A 193 -24.74 20.69 4.60
C ASN A 193 -25.75 21.42 3.69
N GLN A 194 -25.42 22.60 3.15
CA GLN A 194 -26.28 23.30 2.20
C GLN A 194 -26.46 22.51 0.91
N PHE A 195 -25.37 21.95 0.38
CA PHE A 195 -25.43 21.13 -0.83
C PHE A 195 -26.20 19.83 -0.61
N SER A 196 -25.98 19.13 0.52
CA SER A 196 -26.77 17.96 0.91
C SER A 196 -28.28 18.26 0.95
N GLN A 197 -28.67 19.38 1.58
CA GLN A 197 -30.07 19.80 1.62
C GLN A 197 -30.62 20.13 0.23
N ALA A 198 -29.81 20.75 -0.63
CA ALA A 198 -30.17 21.02 -2.02
C ALA A 198 -30.44 19.72 -2.79
N LEU A 199 -29.55 18.72 -2.69
CA LEU A 199 -29.74 17.40 -3.33
C LEU A 199 -31.05 16.74 -2.88
N VAL A 200 -31.34 16.73 -1.57
CA VAL A 200 -32.60 16.18 -1.03
C VAL A 200 -33.82 16.94 -1.57
N ALA A 201 -33.73 18.27 -1.67
CA ALA A 201 -34.84 19.13 -2.12
C ALA A 201 -35.23 18.89 -3.58
N THR A 202 -34.33 18.37 -4.42
CA THR A 202 -34.63 18.00 -5.82
C THR A 202 -35.70 16.90 -5.93
N GLY A 203 -35.86 16.08 -4.87
CA GLY A 203 -36.73 14.90 -4.87
C GLY A 203 -36.20 13.70 -5.68
N ARG A 204 -35.04 13.82 -6.34
CA ARG A 204 -34.36 12.70 -7.00
C ARG A 204 -33.45 11.97 -6.00
N PRO A 205 -33.44 10.64 -5.96
CA PRO A 205 -32.47 9.89 -5.16
C PRO A 205 -31.06 10.07 -5.74
N ILE A 206 -30.21 10.82 -5.04
CA ILE A 206 -28.82 11.09 -5.44
C ILE A 206 -27.91 10.68 -4.27
N VAL A 207 -26.95 9.78 -4.54
CA VAL A 207 -25.88 9.43 -3.59
C VAL A 207 -24.94 10.63 -3.46
N PHE A 208 -24.61 11.03 -2.23
CA PHE A 208 -23.73 12.17 -1.99
C PHE A 208 -22.38 11.71 -1.42
N SER A 209 -21.31 11.93 -2.18
CA SER A 209 -19.91 11.71 -1.81
C SER A 209 -19.25 13.03 -1.44
N ASP A 210 -18.80 13.13 -0.20
CA ASP A 210 -18.33 14.36 0.45
C ASP A 210 -16.80 14.32 0.63
N SER A 211 -16.06 15.29 0.09
CA SER A 211 -14.61 15.34 0.27
C SER A 211 -14.13 16.24 1.41
N ALA A 212 -15.03 16.86 2.20
CA ALA A 212 -14.66 17.85 3.20
C ALA A 212 -13.58 17.37 4.18
N PRO A 213 -13.64 16.14 4.75
CA PRO A 213 -12.66 15.70 5.74
C PRO A 213 -11.22 15.66 5.20
N ALA A 214 -11.02 15.34 3.92
CA ALA A 214 -9.70 15.26 3.29
C ALA A 214 -8.93 16.60 3.39
N TYR A 215 -9.62 17.74 3.29
CA TYR A 215 -9.03 19.08 3.40
C TYR A 215 -8.56 19.44 4.81
N PHE A 216 -8.93 18.65 5.81
CA PHE A 216 -8.54 18.85 7.20
C PHE A 216 -7.57 17.77 7.69
N GLN A 217 -7.06 16.90 6.82
CA GLN A 217 -6.13 15.84 7.18
C GLN A 217 -4.98 16.36 8.07
N GLY A 218 -4.72 15.66 9.18
CA GLY A 218 -3.65 16.01 10.11
C GLY A 218 -3.90 17.27 10.96
N THR A 219 -5.02 17.96 10.78
CA THR A 219 -5.38 19.14 11.58
C THR A 219 -6.20 18.77 12.82
N SER A 220 -6.29 19.69 13.79
CA SER A 220 -7.14 19.50 14.98
C SER A 220 -8.64 19.49 14.68
N ASP A 221 -9.06 20.03 13.54
CA ASP A 221 -10.47 20.15 13.16
C ASP A 221 -10.99 18.93 12.40
N TRP A 222 -10.10 18.03 11.96
CA TRP A 222 -10.44 16.86 11.16
C TRP A 222 -11.60 16.04 11.75
N GLN A 223 -11.52 15.72 13.06
CA GLN A 223 -12.55 14.94 13.75
C GLN A 223 -13.92 15.64 13.75
N THR A 224 -13.92 16.98 13.83
CA THR A 224 -15.14 17.78 13.81
C THR A 224 -15.80 17.71 12.44
N VAL A 225 -15.00 17.80 11.37
CA VAL A 225 -15.47 17.78 9.98
C VAL A 225 -16.02 16.40 9.60
N ILE A 226 -15.28 15.32 9.83
CA ILE A 226 -15.77 13.96 9.52
C ILE A 226 -17.04 13.59 10.29
N SER A 227 -17.16 14.04 11.55
CA SER A 227 -18.37 13.85 12.35
C SER A 227 -19.58 14.64 11.85
N ALA A 228 -19.35 15.67 11.03
CA ALA A 228 -20.40 16.45 10.38
C ALA A 228 -20.76 15.84 9.01
N SER A 229 -19.77 15.49 8.18
CA SER A 229 -19.95 14.81 6.89
C SER A 229 -20.76 13.52 7.05
N SER A 230 -20.44 12.70 8.05
CA SER A 230 -21.18 11.47 8.38
C SER A 230 -22.66 11.65 8.76
N LYS A 231 -23.16 12.88 8.89
CA LYS A 231 -24.59 13.14 9.14
C LYS A 231 -25.33 13.61 7.90
N VAL A 232 -24.62 14.06 6.87
CA VAL A 232 -25.20 14.74 5.71
C VAL A 232 -24.84 14.10 4.37
N ALA A 233 -23.89 13.16 4.34
CA ALA A 233 -23.43 12.46 3.15
C ALA A 233 -23.62 10.95 3.25
N ASN A 234 -23.51 10.25 2.12
CA ASN A 234 -23.56 8.79 2.07
C ASN A 234 -22.18 8.15 2.22
N LEU A 235 -21.15 8.87 1.81
CA LEU A 235 -19.75 8.50 1.94
C LEU A 235 -18.89 9.75 1.97
N TRP A 236 -17.69 9.65 2.52
CA TRP A 236 -16.76 10.77 2.60
C TRP A 236 -15.31 10.36 2.45
N ARG A 237 -14.54 11.13 1.68
CA ARG A 237 -13.09 10.95 1.56
C ARG A 237 -12.42 11.45 2.85
N GLU A 238 -11.75 10.56 3.57
CA GLU A 238 -11.14 10.88 4.86
C GLU A 238 -9.79 11.61 4.80
N GLY A 239 -9.00 11.39 3.74
CA GLY A 239 -7.62 11.87 3.63
C GLY A 239 -7.13 11.95 2.19
N ALA A 240 -5.81 12.00 2.01
CA ALA A 240 -5.14 12.17 0.72
C ALA A 240 -5.62 11.21 -0.37
N ASP A 241 -5.51 11.68 -1.61
CA ASP A 241 -5.81 10.91 -2.81
C ASP A 241 -4.91 9.67 -2.94
N THR A 242 -5.44 8.66 -3.60
CA THR A 242 -4.65 7.56 -4.12
C THR A 242 -3.81 8.02 -5.30
N ALA A 243 -2.86 7.19 -5.71
CA ALA A 243 -1.92 7.52 -6.78
C ALA A 243 -2.59 7.57 -8.17
N LEU A 244 -2.02 8.42 -9.03
CA LEU A 244 -2.41 8.59 -10.43
C LEU A 244 -1.73 7.58 -11.35
N GLY A 245 -2.28 7.41 -12.55
CA GLY A 245 -1.94 6.35 -13.49
C GLY A 245 -0.50 6.40 -14.00
N GLN A 246 0.05 7.61 -14.12
CA GLN A 246 1.43 7.86 -14.52
C GLN A 246 2.46 7.56 -13.42
N GLU A 247 2.03 7.38 -12.17
CA GLU A 247 2.93 7.17 -11.05
C GLU A 247 3.51 5.75 -11.02
N SER A 248 4.64 5.61 -10.34
CA SER A 248 5.35 4.34 -10.21
C SER A 248 4.55 3.32 -9.39
N GLY A 249 4.83 2.04 -9.58
CA GLY A 249 4.24 0.97 -8.75
C GLY A 249 4.49 1.16 -7.25
N ALA A 250 5.68 1.65 -6.89
CA ALA A 250 6.03 1.93 -5.49
C ALA A 250 5.21 3.10 -4.91
N SER A 251 4.99 4.17 -5.70
CA SER A 251 4.12 5.28 -5.31
C SER A 251 2.68 4.81 -5.10
N LYS A 252 2.16 3.99 -6.03
CA LYS A 252 0.82 3.39 -5.95
C LYS A 252 0.65 2.53 -4.70
N TRP A 253 1.61 1.66 -4.42
CA TRP A 253 1.56 0.84 -3.21
C TRP A 253 1.65 1.69 -1.93
N SER A 254 2.52 2.70 -1.91
CA SER A 254 2.63 3.64 -0.78
C SER A 254 1.32 4.37 -0.51
N ALA A 255 0.65 4.85 -1.56
CA ALA A 255 -0.67 5.47 -1.47
C ALA A 255 -1.71 4.48 -0.90
N ILE A 256 -1.80 3.27 -1.45
CA ILE A 256 -2.70 2.21 -0.95
C ILE A 256 -2.46 1.92 0.54
N ALA A 257 -1.20 1.79 0.95
CA ALA A 257 -0.83 1.52 2.34
C ALA A 257 -1.20 2.69 3.27
N TYR A 258 -1.01 3.93 2.80
CA TYR A 258 -1.45 5.14 3.50
C TYR A 258 -2.97 5.17 3.64
N ASN A 259 -3.71 5.02 2.55
CA ASN A 259 -5.18 5.06 2.53
C ASN A 259 -5.78 4.01 3.47
N TYR A 260 -5.26 2.77 3.43
CA TYR A 260 -5.64 1.72 4.38
C TYR A 260 -5.40 2.15 5.83
N SER A 261 -4.19 2.64 6.14
CA SER A 261 -3.81 2.98 7.52
C SER A 261 -4.61 4.16 8.07
N TYR A 262 -5.01 5.08 7.19
CA TYR A 262 -5.80 6.25 7.56
C TYR A 262 -7.28 5.90 7.78
N ASN A 263 -7.82 4.94 7.01
CA ASN A 263 -9.21 4.51 7.10
C ASN A 263 -9.50 3.49 8.20
N GLU A 264 -8.56 2.58 8.48
CA GLU A 264 -8.74 1.47 9.45
C GLU A 264 -9.38 1.91 10.79
N PRO A 265 -8.95 2.99 11.47
CA PRO A 265 -9.49 3.36 12.78
C PRO A 265 -10.89 3.99 12.72
N LEU A 266 -11.48 4.18 11.53
CA LEU A 266 -12.67 4.99 11.31
C LEU A 266 -13.99 4.23 11.36
N GLY A 267 -13.97 2.94 11.72
CA GLY A 267 -15.15 2.09 11.73
C GLY A 267 -16.33 2.58 12.60
N GLN A 268 -16.09 3.51 13.53
CA GLN A 268 -17.16 4.17 14.30
C GLN A 268 -18.08 5.08 13.47
N TYR A 269 -17.63 5.50 12.27
CA TYR A 269 -18.39 6.33 11.35
C TYR A 269 -19.09 5.52 10.25
N ALA A 270 -18.65 4.29 9.99
CA ALA A 270 -19.19 3.45 8.95
C ALA A 270 -20.45 2.68 9.38
N GLY A 271 -21.42 2.56 8.47
CA GLY A 271 -22.67 1.84 8.66
C GLY A 271 -23.58 1.93 7.42
N PRO A 272 -24.70 1.17 7.37
CA PRO A 272 -25.63 1.24 6.25
C PRO A 272 -26.07 2.68 5.92
N GLY A 273 -25.66 3.18 4.75
CA GLY A 273 -25.92 4.54 4.29
C GLY A 273 -24.80 5.55 4.50
N HIS A 274 -23.67 5.14 5.10
CA HIS A 274 -22.61 5.97 5.68
C HIS A 274 -21.25 5.26 5.56
N TRP A 275 -20.36 5.66 4.66
CA TRP A 275 -19.12 4.92 4.40
C TRP A 275 -17.88 5.81 4.41
N ASN A 276 -16.82 5.35 5.08
CA ASN A 276 -15.50 5.94 4.90
C ASN A 276 -14.96 5.56 3.52
N ASP A 277 -14.38 6.51 2.80
CA ASP A 277 -13.91 6.40 1.43
C ASP A 277 -12.38 6.56 1.35
N PRO A 278 -11.63 5.44 1.37
CA PRO A 278 -10.17 5.42 1.23
C PRO A 278 -9.70 5.64 -0.21
N ASP A 279 -10.57 6.14 -1.09
CA ASP A 279 -10.32 6.44 -2.49
C ASP A 279 -10.26 5.22 -3.42
N PHE A 280 -9.96 5.47 -4.70
CA PHE A 280 -10.18 4.54 -5.80
C PHE A 280 -9.35 3.24 -5.76
N LEU A 281 -9.93 2.17 -6.33
CA LEU A 281 -9.23 0.93 -6.66
C LEU A 281 -8.39 1.10 -7.92
N LEU A 282 -7.12 0.67 -7.85
CA LEU A 282 -6.14 0.78 -8.94
C LEU A 282 -5.90 -0.55 -9.67
N ALA A 283 -6.73 -1.56 -9.40
CA ALA A 283 -6.62 -2.85 -10.06
C ALA A 283 -6.89 -2.73 -11.58
N GLY A 284 -5.90 -3.09 -12.40
CA GLY A 284 -5.94 -2.89 -13.86
C GLY A 284 -4.94 -1.88 -14.38
N ASP A 285 -4.38 -1.05 -13.50
CA ASP A 285 -3.30 -0.14 -13.87
C ASP A 285 -1.93 -0.82 -13.84
N SER A 286 -0.97 -0.22 -14.53
CA SER A 286 0.42 -0.63 -14.57
C SER A 286 1.16 -0.34 -13.26
N GLY A 287 2.22 -1.11 -12.99
CA GLY A 287 3.13 -0.90 -11.86
C GLY A 287 2.79 -1.72 -10.62
N LEU A 288 1.53 -2.06 -10.37
CA LEU A 288 1.14 -2.93 -9.25
C LEU A 288 1.25 -4.41 -9.64
N SER A 289 1.75 -5.23 -8.71
CA SER A 289 1.67 -6.68 -8.81
C SER A 289 0.23 -7.17 -8.63
N THR A 290 -0.05 -8.42 -9.05
CA THR A 290 -1.36 -9.04 -8.77
C THR A 290 -1.61 -9.20 -7.27
N THR A 291 -0.56 -9.43 -6.48
CA THR A 291 -0.60 -9.50 -5.02
C THR A 291 -1.06 -8.18 -4.41
N GLU A 292 -0.48 -7.04 -4.84
CA GLU A 292 -0.85 -5.72 -4.32
C GLU A 292 -2.28 -5.32 -4.74
N MET A 293 -2.67 -5.57 -5.99
CA MET A 293 -4.05 -5.35 -6.44
C MET A 293 -5.05 -6.19 -5.62
N GLN A 294 -4.73 -7.46 -5.36
CA GLN A 294 -5.56 -8.34 -4.54
C GLN A 294 -5.61 -7.89 -3.07
N SER A 295 -4.51 -7.35 -2.53
CA SER A 295 -4.46 -6.77 -1.20
C SER A 295 -5.34 -5.54 -1.07
N GLN A 296 -5.28 -4.60 -2.02
CA GLN A 296 -6.17 -3.43 -2.02
C GLN A 296 -7.64 -3.87 -1.99
N MET A 297 -8.05 -4.75 -2.90
CA MET A 297 -9.43 -5.24 -2.97
C MET A 297 -9.88 -5.92 -1.67
N SER A 298 -9.02 -6.74 -1.04
CA SER A 298 -9.36 -7.44 0.20
C SER A 298 -9.48 -6.49 1.38
N LEU A 299 -8.58 -5.50 1.48
CA LEU A 299 -8.58 -4.50 2.56
C LEU A 299 -9.77 -3.55 2.43
N TRP A 300 -10.10 -3.07 1.23
CA TRP A 300 -11.26 -2.21 1.00
C TRP A 300 -12.55 -2.94 1.37
N ALA A 301 -12.72 -4.20 0.94
CA ALA A 301 -13.89 -5.01 1.27
C ALA A 301 -14.00 -5.30 2.78
N GLU A 302 -12.88 -5.60 3.44
CA GLU A 302 -12.82 -5.79 4.89
C GLU A 302 -13.17 -4.50 5.63
N MET A 303 -12.77 -3.34 5.12
CA MET A 303 -13.10 -2.03 5.70
C MET A 303 -14.51 -1.53 5.36
N ALA A 304 -15.28 -2.26 4.54
CA ALA A 304 -16.58 -1.79 4.01
C ALA A 304 -16.47 -0.45 3.24
N ALA A 305 -15.39 -0.31 2.46
CA ALA A 305 -15.12 0.88 1.66
C ALA A 305 -15.88 0.83 0.32
N PRO A 306 -16.22 1.98 -0.28
CA PRO A 306 -16.71 2.02 -1.67
C PRO A 306 -15.74 1.31 -2.61
N LEU A 307 -16.26 0.44 -3.49
CA LEU A 307 -15.46 -0.27 -4.48
C LEU A 307 -15.58 0.43 -5.84
N ILE A 308 -14.86 1.55 -5.97
CA ILE A 308 -14.87 2.38 -7.18
C ILE A 308 -13.54 2.20 -7.91
N SER A 309 -13.57 1.59 -9.09
CA SER A 309 -12.38 1.41 -9.92
C SER A 309 -11.99 2.72 -10.61
N SER A 310 -10.70 3.03 -10.69
CA SER A 310 -10.20 4.13 -11.54
C SER A 310 -9.05 3.66 -12.41
N THR A 311 -9.38 2.83 -13.39
CA THR A 311 -8.46 2.20 -14.36
C THR A 311 -9.15 2.08 -15.72
N ASP A 312 -8.41 1.78 -16.79
CA ASP A 312 -9.02 1.50 -18.10
C ASP A 312 -9.70 0.12 -18.13
N LEU A 313 -11.03 0.11 -18.02
CA LEU A 313 -11.81 -1.12 -18.02
C LEU A 313 -11.84 -1.82 -19.38
N THR A 314 -11.53 -1.10 -20.48
CA THR A 314 -11.53 -1.67 -21.83
C THR A 314 -10.30 -2.54 -22.10
N SER A 315 -9.27 -2.42 -21.27
CA SER A 315 -7.98 -3.11 -21.43
C SER A 315 -7.59 -3.97 -20.22
N LEU A 316 -8.52 -4.29 -19.33
CA LEU A 316 -8.25 -5.14 -18.17
C LEU A 316 -7.62 -6.48 -18.56
N SER A 317 -6.53 -6.81 -17.88
CA SER A 317 -5.99 -8.16 -17.92
C SER A 317 -6.97 -9.16 -17.27
N PRO A 318 -6.91 -10.46 -17.62
CA PRO A 318 -7.69 -11.49 -16.93
C PRO A 318 -7.43 -11.53 -15.41
N ALA A 319 -6.22 -11.20 -14.96
CA ALA A 319 -5.87 -11.16 -13.55
C ALA A 319 -6.57 -10.00 -12.83
N SER A 320 -6.51 -8.79 -13.40
CA SER A 320 -7.17 -7.59 -12.86
C SER A 320 -8.70 -7.76 -12.82
N LEU A 321 -9.29 -8.35 -13.87
CA LEU A 321 -10.71 -8.68 -13.89
C LEU A 321 -11.09 -9.72 -12.83
N ALA A 322 -10.22 -10.70 -12.56
CA ALA A 322 -10.45 -11.69 -11.51
C ALA A 322 -10.41 -11.07 -10.10
N VAL A 323 -9.52 -10.09 -9.87
CA VAL A 323 -9.44 -9.33 -8.61
C VAL A 323 -10.71 -8.51 -8.40
N LEU A 324 -11.04 -7.61 -9.34
CA LEU A 324 -12.23 -6.76 -9.26
C LEU A 324 -13.52 -7.58 -9.21
N GLY A 325 -13.59 -8.67 -9.97
CA GLY A 325 -14.77 -9.50 -10.13
C GLY A 325 -14.96 -10.60 -9.08
N ASN A 326 -14.22 -10.62 -7.97
CA ASN A 326 -14.32 -11.73 -7.01
C ASN A 326 -15.59 -11.64 -6.14
N ASP A 327 -16.62 -12.43 -6.47
CA ASP A 327 -17.93 -12.43 -5.77
C ASP A 327 -17.83 -12.71 -4.28
N ARG A 328 -16.82 -13.47 -3.84
CA ARG A 328 -16.66 -13.83 -2.42
C ARG A 328 -16.17 -12.64 -1.61
N ILE A 329 -15.26 -11.85 -2.17
CA ILE A 329 -14.70 -10.65 -1.52
C ILE A 329 -15.72 -9.51 -1.60
N ILE A 330 -16.34 -9.30 -2.76
CA ILE A 330 -17.48 -8.37 -2.91
C ILE A 330 -18.59 -8.72 -1.91
N GLY A 331 -18.86 -10.01 -1.67
CA GLY A 331 -19.86 -10.44 -0.69
C GLY A 331 -19.51 -10.11 0.77
N VAL A 332 -18.24 -9.88 1.10
CA VAL A 332 -17.83 -9.36 2.42
C VAL A 332 -18.05 -7.86 2.48
N ASP A 333 -17.65 -7.14 1.43
CA ASP A 333 -17.88 -5.69 1.32
C ASP A 333 -19.38 -5.35 1.44
N GLN A 334 -20.19 -6.02 0.63
CA GLN A 334 -21.63 -5.82 0.49
C GLN A 334 -22.46 -6.56 1.56
N ASP A 335 -21.85 -7.01 2.67
CA ASP A 335 -22.58 -7.66 3.76
C ASP A 335 -23.58 -6.68 4.41
N PRO A 336 -24.86 -7.06 4.58
CA PRO A 336 -25.91 -6.13 5.02
C PRO A 336 -25.80 -5.74 6.50
N LEU A 337 -24.90 -6.36 7.29
CA LEU A 337 -24.58 -5.86 8.62
C LEU A 337 -23.90 -4.48 8.52
N GLY A 338 -23.18 -4.22 7.42
CA GLY A 338 -22.57 -2.92 7.12
C GLY A 338 -21.55 -2.47 8.15
N VAL A 339 -20.83 -3.40 8.79
CA VAL A 339 -19.80 -3.09 9.78
C VAL A 339 -18.44 -3.08 9.10
N GLN A 340 -17.66 -2.01 9.30
CA GLN A 340 -16.25 -1.95 8.95
C GLN A 340 -15.43 -2.92 9.82
N GLY A 341 -14.53 -3.67 9.20
CA GLY A 341 -13.56 -4.51 9.89
C GLY A 341 -12.57 -3.70 10.72
N HIS A 342 -11.99 -4.33 11.73
CA HIS A 342 -11.03 -3.69 12.63
C HIS A 342 -9.86 -4.64 12.93
N ILE A 343 -8.72 -4.07 13.28
CA ILE A 343 -7.55 -4.83 13.69
C ILE A 343 -7.80 -5.53 15.04
N VAL A 344 -7.52 -6.84 15.09
CA VAL A 344 -7.53 -7.66 16.33
C VAL A 344 -6.13 -8.06 16.79
N GLN A 345 -5.14 -7.97 15.92
CA GLN A 345 -3.74 -8.27 16.24
C GLN A 345 -2.81 -7.49 15.33
N GLN A 346 -1.74 -6.94 15.90
CA GLN A 346 -0.64 -6.30 15.17
C GLN A 346 0.67 -6.98 15.56
N GLY A 347 1.59 -7.08 14.62
CA GLY A 347 2.96 -7.45 14.89
C GLY A 347 3.95 -6.72 13.99
N THR A 348 5.18 -7.20 13.95
CA THR A 348 6.23 -6.55 13.15
C THR A 348 5.94 -6.70 11.66
N GLY A 349 5.44 -5.63 11.03
CA GLY A 349 5.16 -5.60 9.60
C GLY A 349 3.88 -6.35 9.18
N TYR A 350 2.95 -6.62 10.09
CA TYR A 350 1.67 -7.23 9.73
C TYR A 350 0.50 -6.77 10.61
N ASP A 351 -0.70 -6.84 10.05
CA ASP A 351 -1.97 -6.66 10.75
C ASP A 351 -2.89 -7.88 10.51
N VAL A 352 -3.75 -8.17 11.49
CA VAL A 352 -4.86 -9.11 11.34
C VAL A 352 -6.15 -8.35 11.59
N LEU A 353 -7.03 -8.31 10.59
CA LEU A 353 -8.33 -7.64 10.65
C LEU A 353 -9.45 -8.66 10.71
N THR A 354 -10.56 -8.26 11.34
CA THR A 354 -11.79 -9.05 11.36
C THR A 354 -13.04 -8.22 11.19
N LYS A 355 -13.99 -8.77 10.45
CA LYS A 355 -15.31 -8.19 10.18
C LYS A 355 -16.40 -9.22 10.46
N PRO A 356 -17.30 -8.99 11.45
CA PRO A 356 -18.46 -9.84 11.63
C PRO A 356 -19.40 -9.70 10.42
N LEU A 357 -20.05 -10.79 10.04
CA LEU A 357 -21.00 -10.84 8.92
C LEU A 357 -22.41 -11.09 9.44
N ALA A 358 -23.43 -10.62 8.71
CA ALA A 358 -24.83 -10.67 9.13
C ALA A 358 -25.34 -12.09 9.46
N ASN A 359 -24.77 -13.11 8.81
CA ASN A 359 -25.14 -14.50 9.02
C ASN A 359 -24.46 -15.18 10.23
N GLY A 360 -23.63 -14.44 10.98
CA GLY A 360 -22.90 -14.93 12.14
C GLY A 360 -21.52 -15.51 11.83
N ASP A 361 -21.08 -15.45 10.57
CA ASP A 361 -19.70 -15.74 10.20
C ASP A 361 -18.79 -14.55 10.51
N VAL A 362 -17.48 -14.76 10.41
CA VAL A 362 -16.48 -13.68 10.51
C VAL A 362 -15.55 -13.75 9.30
N SER A 363 -15.30 -12.62 8.67
CA SER A 363 -14.18 -12.43 7.74
C SER A 363 -12.90 -12.16 8.53
N VAL A 364 -11.79 -12.74 8.10
CA VAL A 364 -10.46 -12.58 8.69
C VAL A 364 -9.48 -12.28 7.57
N VAL A 365 -8.81 -11.12 7.62
CA VAL A 365 -7.71 -10.76 6.73
C VAL A 365 -6.40 -10.88 7.48
N LEU A 366 -5.46 -11.64 6.92
CA LEU A 366 -4.05 -11.68 7.33
C LEU A 366 -3.28 -10.78 6.36
N PHE A 367 -2.86 -9.60 6.80
CA PHE A 367 -2.20 -8.60 5.94
C PHE A 367 -0.71 -8.46 6.26
N ASN A 368 0.13 -8.70 5.27
CA ASN A 368 1.57 -8.48 5.33
C ASN A 368 1.92 -7.10 4.75
N LYS A 369 2.36 -6.18 5.62
CA LYS A 369 2.85 -4.84 5.25
C LYS A 369 4.35 -4.84 4.92
N GLY A 370 5.05 -5.92 5.26
CA GLY A 370 6.48 -6.06 5.06
C GLY A 370 6.87 -6.40 3.63
N THR A 371 8.18 -6.35 3.40
CA THR A 371 8.83 -6.55 2.09
C THR A 371 9.31 -8.00 1.87
N SER A 372 8.93 -8.92 2.75
CA SER A 372 9.19 -10.36 2.62
C SER A 372 7.99 -11.16 3.11
N SER A 373 7.82 -12.40 2.61
CA SER A 373 6.76 -13.27 3.11
C SER A 373 6.91 -13.56 4.61
N GLN A 374 5.76 -13.71 5.27
CA GLN A 374 5.70 -14.10 6.67
C GLN A 374 4.48 -14.96 6.93
N THR A 375 4.64 -15.92 7.84
CA THR A 375 3.51 -16.68 8.37
C THR A 375 2.75 -15.82 9.37
N ILE A 376 1.53 -15.46 9.00
CA ILE A 376 0.61 -14.69 9.84
C ILE A 376 -0.48 -15.64 10.33
N GLY A 377 -0.96 -15.44 11.56
CA GLY A 377 -2.06 -16.23 12.08
C GLY A 377 -2.73 -15.62 13.29
N THR A 378 -3.95 -16.07 13.49
CA THR A 378 -4.82 -15.76 14.63
C THR A 378 -5.64 -17.01 15.00
N THR A 379 -6.64 -16.83 15.86
CA THR A 379 -7.61 -17.87 16.16
C THR A 379 -9.04 -17.41 15.88
N ALA A 380 -9.94 -18.34 15.58
CA ALA A 380 -11.37 -18.07 15.46
C ALA A 380 -11.93 -17.39 16.71
N ALA A 381 -11.43 -17.75 17.90
CA ALA A 381 -11.81 -17.13 19.16
C ALA A 381 -11.35 -15.65 19.25
N ALA A 382 -10.10 -15.37 18.86
CA ALA A 382 -9.58 -14.00 18.80
C ALA A 382 -10.30 -13.15 17.74
N ALA A 383 -10.78 -13.80 16.66
CA ALA A 383 -11.63 -13.17 15.65
C ALA A 383 -13.11 -12.99 16.09
N GLY A 384 -13.45 -13.26 17.35
CA GLY A 384 -14.79 -13.04 17.89
C GLY A 384 -15.77 -14.22 17.77
N LEU A 385 -15.35 -15.35 17.19
CA LEU A 385 -16.16 -16.57 17.17
C LEU A 385 -15.98 -17.36 18.48
N THR A 386 -16.90 -17.14 19.43
CA THR A 386 -16.98 -17.89 20.69
C THR A 386 -17.59 -19.30 20.51
N GLY A 387 -17.07 -20.29 21.24
CA GLY A 387 -17.60 -21.66 21.28
C GLY A 387 -16.53 -22.74 21.13
N SER A 388 -16.87 -23.97 21.52
CA SER A 388 -16.00 -25.15 21.36
C SER A 388 -16.45 -25.99 20.16
N GLY A 389 -15.61 -26.12 19.15
CA GLY A 389 -15.88 -26.96 17.98
C GLY A 389 -14.99 -26.62 16.79
N PRO A 390 -15.00 -27.45 15.73
CA PRO A 390 -14.28 -27.14 14.50
C PRO A 390 -14.96 -26.02 13.72
N PHE A 391 -14.19 -25.32 12.90
CA PHE A 391 -14.65 -24.26 12.01
C PHE A 391 -14.34 -24.61 10.56
N THR A 392 -15.17 -24.15 9.65
CA THR A 392 -14.90 -24.21 8.21
C THR A 392 -14.24 -22.90 7.79
N LEU A 393 -13.06 -23.00 7.16
CA LEU A 393 -12.37 -21.88 6.53
C LEU A 393 -12.68 -21.93 5.04
N THR A 394 -13.09 -20.79 4.47
CA THR A 394 -13.14 -20.58 3.02
C THR A 394 -12.14 -19.50 2.66
N ASP A 395 -11.11 -19.84 1.88
CA ASP A 395 -10.23 -18.86 1.23
C ASP A 395 -11.08 -18.07 0.23
N LEU A 396 -11.18 -16.75 0.38
CA LEU A 396 -12.05 -15.92 -0.44
C LEU A 396 -11.45 -15.61 -1.81
N VAL A 397 -10.14 -15.65 -1.96
CA VAL A 397 -9.49 -15.51 -3.27
C VAL A 397 -9.77 -16.75 -4.10
N GLY A 398 -9.32 -17.92 -3.65
CA GLY A 398 -9.40 -19.18 -4.41
C GLY A 398 -10.71 -19.97 -4.25
N GLY A 399 -11.52 -19.67 -3.24
CA GLY A 399 -12.76 -20.40 -2.91
C GLY A 399 -12.55 -21.75 -2.22
N GLN A 400 -11.31 -22.11 -1.90
CA GLN A 400 -10.98 -23.42 -1.30
C GLN A 400 -11.48 -23.51 0.14
N GLN A 401 -12.01 -24.67 0.51
CA GLN A 401 -12.56 -24.91 1.85
C GLN A 401 -11.76 -25.96 2.63
N SER A 402 -11.61 -25.73 3.93
CA SER A 402 -10.96 -26.66 4.86
C SER A 402 -11.56 -26.59 6.26
N VAL A 403 -11.20 -27.52 7.14
CA VAL A 403 -11.65 -27.55 8.54
C VAL A 403 -10.49 -27.30 9.50
N THR A 404 -10.66 -26.34 10.40
CA THR A 404 -9.70 -26.02 11.47
C THR A 404 -10.30 -26.31 12.86
N ASN A 405 -9.44 -26.55 13.85
CA ASN A 405 -9.85 -26.54 15.27
C ASN A 405 -9.91 -25.13 15.88
N GLY A 406 -9.68 -24.10 15.07
CA GLY A 406 -9.76 -22.70 15.47
C GLY A 406 -8.50 -21.90 15.14
N VAL A 407 -7.45 -22.50 14.58
CA VAL A 407 -6.30 -21.75 14.06
C VAL A 407 -6.62 -21.25 12.65
N VAL A 408 -6.39 -19.96 12.40
CA VAL A 408 -6.49 -19.32 11.08
C VAL A 408 -5.10 -18.79 10.77
N SER A 409 -4.40 -19.37 9.79
CA SER A 409 -3.01 -19.01 9.49
C SER A 409 -2.64 -19.36 8.06
N ALA A 410 -1.79 -18.53 7.46
CA ALA A 410 -1.22 -18.73 6.14
C ALA A 410 0.18 -18.11 6.05
N ASP A 411 0.98 -18.54 5.07
CA ASP A 411 2.08 -17.72 4.57
C ASP A 411 1.49 -16.60 3.73
N VAL A 412 1.89 -15.37 4.01
CA VAL A 412 1.37 -14.19 3.32
C VAL A 412 2.55 -13.50 2.64
N PRO A 413 2.58 -13.44 1.30
CA PRO A 413 3.66 -12.79 0.54
C PRO A 413 3.87 -11.33 0.97
N ALA A 414 5.03 -10.77 0.62
CA ALA A 414 5.27 -9.33 0.77
C ALA A 414 4.11 -8.53 0.14
N HIS A 415 3.66 -7.49 0.82
CA HIS A 415 2.51 -6.66 0.40
C HIS A 415 1.19 -7.44 0.18
N GLY A 416 1.14 -8.69 0.62
CA GLY A 416 0.06 -9.64 0.35
C GLY A 416 -1.02 -9.67 1.43
N THR A 417 -2.18 -10.20 1.05
CA THR A 417 -3.24 -10.57 1.97
C THR A 417 -3.66 -12.03 1.76
N VAL A 418 -4.09 -12.68 2.83
CA VAL A 418 -4.92 -13.89 2.75
C VAL A 418 -6.21 -13.62 3.50
N MET A 419 -7.34 -13.73 2.79
CA MET A 419 -8.67 -13.43 3.32
C MET A 419 -9.50 -14.71 3.47
N TYR A 420 -9.94 -15.00 4.69
CA TYR A 420 -10.78 -16.15 5.01
C TYR A 420 -12.16 -15.72 5.48
N ARG A 421 -13.20 -16.45 5.06
CA ARG A 421 -14.46 -16.52 5.81
C ARG A 421 -14.43 -17.71 6.74
N VAL A 422 -14.70 -17.46 8.01
CA VAL A 422 -14.72 -18.44 9.09
C VAL A 422 -16.16 -18.72 9.51
N HIS A 423 -16.61 -19.95 9.28
CA HIS A 423 -17.95 -20.43 9.63
C HIS A 423 -17.88 -21.42 10.80
N ARG A 424 -18.84 -21.34 11.73
CA ARG A 424 -18.93 -22.30 12.85
C ARG A 424 -19.38 -23.68 12.36
N GLY A 425 -18.66 -24.72 12.77
CA GLY A 425 -18.95 -26.10 12.42
C GLY A 425 -18.05 -26.64 11.31
N ALA A 426 -17.89 -27.97 11.29
CA ALA A 426 -17.15 -28.67 10.24
C ALA A 426 -18.06 -29.00 9.06
N GLY A 427 -17.73 -28.46 7.88
CA GLY A 427 -18.29 -28.94 6.62
C GLY A 427 -17.99 -30.43 6.43
N LYS A 428 -18.99 -31.19 5.97
CA LYS A 428 -18.84 -32.62 5.74
C LYS A 428 -17.89 -32.88 4.57
N GLY A 429 -16.94 -33.79 4.76
CA GLY A 429 -16.03 -34.23 3.70
C GLY A 429 -14.95 -33.22 3.30
N LEU A 430 -14.78 -32.15 4.08
CA LEU A 430 -13.69 -31.20 3.88
C LEU A 430 -12.37 -31.73 4.47
N ALA A 431 -11.25 -31.36 3.85
CA ALA A 431 -9.92 -31.70 4.35
C ALA A 431 -9.54 -30.84 5.57
N ALA A 432 -8.57 -31.31 6.35
CA ALA A 432 -7.95 -30.52 7.41
C ALA A 432 -7.30 -29.25 6.86
N ALA A 433 -7.43 -28.13 7.56
CA ALA A 433 -6.69 -26.92 7.26
C ALA A 433 -5.19 -27.19 7.43
N VAL A 434 -4.41 -26.88 6.40
CA VAL A 434 -2.95 -26.97 6.43
C VAL A 434 -2.41 -25.59 6.07
N SER A 435 -1.44 -25.09 6.84
CA SER A 435 -0.65 -23.93 6.45
C SER A 435 0.72 -24.37 5.96
N LEU A 436 1.29 -23.57 5.07
CA LEU A 436 2.65 -23.69 4.57
C LEU A 436 3.42 -22.47 5.07
N SER A 437 4.74 -22.59 5.27
CA SER A 437 5.63 -21.46 5.46
C SER A 437 6.93 -21.70 4.71
N PHE A 438 7.46 -20.65 4.09
CA PHE A 438 8.76 -20.67 3.43
C PHE A 438 9.85 -20.18 4.38
N GLN A 439 11.03 -20.80 4.29
CA GLN A 439 12.24 -20.43 5.03
C GLN A 439 13.46 -20.57 4.12
N ASN A 440 14.51 -19.81 4.39
CA ASN A 440 15.78 -19.85 3.67
C ASN A 440 15.65 -19.55 2.16
N ASN A 441 14.70 -18.68 1.80
CA ASN A 441 14.41 -18.21 0.45
C ASN A 441 15.36 -17.09 -0.04
N THR A 442 16.42 -16.75 0.72
CA THR A 442 17.48 -15.85 0.25
C THR A 442 18.62 -16.63 -0.44
N VAL A 443 19.06 -16.17 -1.61
CA VAL A 443 20.14 -16.76 -2.41
C VAL A 443 21.29 -15.75 -2.61
N GLY A 444 22.49 -16.09 -2.12
CA GLY A 444 23.73 -15.33 -2.37
C GLY A 444 24.43 -15.66 -3.68
N GLY A 445 23.72 -16.26 -4.65
CA GLY A 445 24.26 -16.79 -5.90
C GLY A 445 24.52 -18.30 -5.88
N GLY A 446 24.27 -18.96 -7.01
CA GLY A 446 24.60 -20.37 -7.25
C GLY A 446 23.60 -21.38 -6.68
N SER A 447 23.48 -21.53 -5.35
CA SER A 447 22.60 -22.53 -4.71
C SER A 447 22.16 -22.17 -3.30
N SER A 448 20.91 -22.47 -2.94
CA SER A 448 20.40 -22.46 -1.57
C SER A 448 19.45 -23.64 -1.32
N ASN A 449 19.19 -23.96 -0.05
CA ASN A 449 18.11 -24.86 0.33
C ASN A 449 16.91 -24.02 0.75
N ILE A 450 15.77 -24.25 0.11
CA ILE A 450 14.49 -23.65 0.48
C ILE A 450 13.73 -24.65 1.33
N ASP A 451 13.42 -24.25 2.55
CA ASP A 451 12.74 -25.09 3.52
C ASP A 451 11.25 -24.75 3.54
N LEU A 452 10.42 -25.76 3.35
CA LEU A 452 8.97 -25.65 3.37
C LEU A 452 8.44 -26.39 4.60
N THR A 453 7.82 -25.65 5.52
CA THR A 453 7.20 -26.24 6.72
C THR A 453 5.69 -26.30 6.55
N LEU A 454 5.14 -27.51 6.65
CA LEU A 454 3.70 -27.75 6.64
C LEU A 454 3.23 -27.89 8.08
N THR A 455 2.13 -27.23 8.43
CA THR A 455 1.48 -27.36 9.74
C THR A 455 0.02 -27.78 9.57
N ASN A 456 -0.38 -28.85 10.25
CA ASN A 456 -1.78 -29.32 10.25
C ASN A 456 -2.58 -28.60 11.33
N ASN A 457 -3.37 -27.61 10.91
CA ASN A 457 -4.25 -26.81 11.77
C ASN A 457 -5.65 -27.43 11.95
N GLY A 458 -5.92 -28.54 11.26
CA GLY A 458 -7.21 -29.22 11.28
C GLY A 458 -7.36 -30.29 12.36
N PRO A 459 -8.60 -30.77 12.57
CA PRO A 459 -8.92 -31.81 13.54
C PRO A 459 -8.39 -33.20 13.16
N THR A 460 -8.14 -33.43 11.88
CA THR A 460 -7.88 -34.75 11.33
C THR A 460 -6.45 -34.88 10.84
N MET A 461 -5.85 -36.04 11.08
CA MET A 461 -4.50 -36.33 10.60
C MET A 461 -4.45 -36.19 9.07
N VAL A 462 -3.39 -35.57 8.56
CA VAL A 462 -3.05 -35.60 7.14
C VAL A 462 -2.21 -36.86 6.90
N SER A 463 -2.77 -37.83 6.18
CA SER A 463 -2.12 -39.14 5.97
C SER A 463 -0.87 -39.02 5.10
N THR A 464 -0.96 -38.17 4.08
CA THR A 464 0.07 -37.93 3.07
C THR A 464 -0.06 -36.51 2.55
N ALA A 465 1.07 -35.81 2.40
CA ALA A 465 1.16 -34.53 1.70
C ALA A 465 2.34 -34.58 0.73
N ASP A 466 2.06 -34.45 -0.56
CA ASP A 466 3.08 -34.33 -1.61
C ASP A 466 3.33 -32.85 -1.86
N VAL A 467 4.56 -32.42 -1.59
CA VAL A 467 5.03 -31.04 -1.75
C VAL A 467 5.85 -30.97 -3.02
N THR A 468 5.52 -30.05 -3.90
CA THR A 468 6.30 -29.72 -5.10
C THR A 468 6.64 -28.25 -5.09
N LEU A 469 7.87 -27.92 -5.48
CA LEU A 469 8.34 -26.54 -5.60
C LEU A 469 8.61 -26.21 -7.08
N ALA A 470 7.90 -25.22 -7.59
CA ALA A 470 8.21 -24.57 -8.85
C ALA A 470 9.13 -23.38 -8.56
N VAL A 471 10.16 -23.23 -9.40
CA VAL A 471 11.16 -22.17 -9.30
C VAL A 471 11.13 -21.32 -10.57
N PRO A 472 11.57 -20.06 -10.51
CA PRO A 472 11.54 -19.14 -11.65
C PRO A 472 12.36 -19.64 -12.84
N SER A 473 12.14 -19.03 -14.00
CA SER A 473 12.92 -19.32 -15.21
C SER A 473 14.43 -19.14 -14.96
N GLY A 474 15.24 -20.09 -15.44
CA GLY A 474 16.68 -20.11 -15.21
C GLY A 474 17.12 -20.82 -13.91
N TRP A 475 16.22 -20.98 -12.94
CA TRP A 475 16.47 -21.75 -11.72
C TRP A 475 16.11 -23.24 -11.91
N LYS A 476 16.72 -24.09 -11.09
CA LYS A 476 16.53 -25.55 -11.06
C LYS A 476 16.37 -26.04 -9.63
N VAL A 477 15.42 -26.93 -9.41
CA VAL A 477 15.22 -27.61 -8.13
C VAL A 477 15.66 -29.08 -8.22
N SER A 478 16.47 -29.53 -7.26
CA SER A 478 16.84 -30.94 -7.11
C SER A 478 15.81 -31.64 -6.22
N GLY A 479 15.18 -32.69 -6.76
CA GLY A 479 14.09 -33.40 -6.07
C GLY A 479 12.80 -32.57 -6.05
N SER A 480 12.16 -32.41 -7.21
CA SER A 480 10.96 -31.58 -7.41
C SER A 480 9.73 -32.00 -6.62
N ARG A 481 9.78 -33.13 -5.90
CA ARG A 481 8.71 -33.64 -5.05
C ARG A 481 9.26 -34.26 -3.78
N GLN A 482 8.68 -33.89 -2.65
CA GLN A 482 8.92 -34.47 -1.32
C GLN A 482 7.58 -34.90 -0.73
N THR A 483 7.55 -35.97 0.09
CA THR A 483 6.31 -36.47 0.69
C THR A 483 6.42 -36.48 2.21
N VAL A 484 5.45 -35.88 2.89
CA VAL A 484 5.26 -35.95 4.34
C VAL A 484 4.19 -37.00 4.65
N HIS A 485 4.45 -37.88 5.62
CA HIS A 485 3.52 -38.91 6.05
C HIS A 485 3.02 -38.68 7.47
N ALA A 486 1.75 -39.00 7.73
CA ALA A 486 1.15 -39.04 9.06
C ALA A 486 1.34 -37.75 9.91
N LEU A 487 1.06 -36.60 9.31
CA LEU A 487 1.10 -35.31 9.99
C LEU A 487 -0.13 -35.17 10.90
N LYS A 488 0.09 -35.39 12.21
CA LYS A 488 -0.95 -35.33 13.25
C LYS A 488 -1.56 -33.93 13.35
N ALA A 489 -2.77 -33.85 13.89
CA ALA A 489 -3.40 -32.57 14.23
C ALA A 489 -2.49 -31.75 15.17
N GLY A 490 -2.27 -30.48 14.84
CA GLY A 490 -1.34 -29.59 15.53
C GLY A 490 0.14 -29.88 15.29
N GLY A 491 0.49 -30.87 14.45
CA GLY A 491 1.87 -31.21 14.13
C GLY A 491 2.38 -30.44 12.92
N SER A 492 3.71 -30.29 12.85
CA SER A 492 4.42 -29.69 11.71
C SER A 492 5.50 -30.61 11.16
N ALA A 493 5.84 -30.47 9.88
CA ALA A 493 6.94 -31.16 9.23
C ALA A 493 7.60 -30.26 8.17
N THR A 494 8.93 -30.29 8.11
CA THR A 494 9.71 -29.50 7.16
C THR A 494 10.30 -30.40 6.08
N VAL A 495 10.25 -29.96 4.83
CA VAL A 495 10.93 -30.56 3.69
C VAL A 495 11.84 -29.52 3.03
N SER A 496 13.01 -29.94 2.57
CA SER A 496 14.02 -29.04 2.00
C SER A 496 14.20 -29.30 0.51
N PHE A 497 14.19 -28.24 -0.29
CA PHE A 497 14.43 -28.27 -1.72
C PHE A 497 15.75 -27.56 -2.02
N LYS A 498 16.71 -28.28 -2.61
CA LYS A 498 17.94 -27.64 -3.08
C LYS A 498 17.64 -26.93 -4.40
N VAL A 499 17.73 -25.61 -4.38
CA VAL A 499 17.56 -24.74 -5.54
C VAL A 499 18.92 -24.25 -6.02
N THR A 500 19.09 -24.22 -7.34
CA THR A 500 20.33 -23.84 -8.04
C THR A 500 19.97 -22.97 -9.23
N GLY A 501 20.71 -21.88 -9.45
CA GLY A 501 20.37 -20.94 -10.52
C GLY A 501 21.55 -20.09 -10.96
N PRO A 502 21.31 -19.13 -11.86
CA PRO A 502 22.33 -18.20 -12.30
C PRO A 502 22.83 -17.36 -11.11
N THR A 503 24.01 -16.77 -11.26
CA THR A 503 24.43 -15.69 -10.37
C THR A 503 23.56 -14.47 -10.68
N PRO A 504 22.78 -13.94 -9.72
CA PRO A 504 21.96 -12.75 -9.94
C PRO A 504 22.85 -11.55 -10.29
N PRO A 505 22.34 -10.58 -11.08
CA PRO A 505 23.03 -9.31 -11.25
C PRO A 505 23.10 -8.56 -9.91
N PRO A 506 24.01 -7.57 -9.76
CA PRO A 506 24.03 -6.73 -8.57
C PRO A 506 22.68 -6.06 -8.27
N GLY A 507 22.40 -5.89 -6.99
CA GLY A 507 21.18 -5.29 -6.46
C GLY A 507 20.17 -6.27 -5.89
N PRO A 508 19.10 -5.74 -5.27
CA PRO A 508 17.97 -6.53 -4.81
C PRO A 508 17.17 -7.05 -6.01
N HIS A 509 16.94 -8.37 -6.05
CA HIS A 509 16.07 -9.04 -7.01
C HIS A 509 15.18 -10.03 -6.27
N THR A 510 13.92 -10.07 -6.64
CA THR A 510 12.93 -11.04 -6.15
C THR A 510 12.37 -11.78 -7.34
N ASP A 511 12.40 -13.11 -7.29
CA ASP A 511 11.72 -13.96 -8.27
C ASP A 511 10.71 -14.87 -7.56
N GLU A 512 9.50 -15.00 -8.10
CA GLU A 512 8.43 -15.79 -7.45
C GLU A 512 8.76 -17.30 -7.39
N LEU A 513 8.55 -17.89 -6.21
CA LEU A 513 8.52 -19.32 -5.93
C LEU A 513 7.09 -19.76 -5.70
N THR A 514 6.70 -20.88 -6.30
CA THR A 514 5.38 -21.47 -6.06
C THR A 514 5.52 -22.87 -5.46
N ALA A 515 5.04 -23.08 -4.25
CA ALA A 515 4.90 -24.39 -3.67
C ALA A 515 3.47 -24.89 -3.84
N THR A 516 3.31 -26.11 -4.35
CA THR A 516 2.02 -26.80 -4.42
C THR A 516 2.05 -28.02 -3.50
N VAL A 517 1.08 -28.11 -2.60
CA VAL A 517 0.92 -29.21 -1.66
C VAL A 517 -0.38 -29.93 -1.96
N GLY A 518 -0.30 -31.13 -2.53
CA GLY A 518 -1.45 -32.03 -2.65
C GLY A 518 -1.50 -32.97 -1.45
N TYR A 519 -2.56 -32.93 -0.65
CA TYR A 519 -2.64 -33.70 0.59
C TYR A 519 -3.98 -34.40 0.79
N ARG A 520 -3.96 -35.44 1.64
CA ARG A 520 -5.14 -36.22 2.02
C ARG A 520 -5.34 -36.19 3.52
N SER A 521 -6.55 -35.85 3.95
CA SER A 521 -7.00 -35.99 5.33
C SER A 521 -8.27 -36.82 5.38
N GLN A 522 -8.22 -37.96 6.08
CA GLN A 522 -9.26 -39.00 5.98
C GLN A 522 -9.58 -39.38 4.51
N SER A 523 -10.84 -39.26 4.09
CA SER A 523 -11.29 -39.51 2.72
C SER A 523 -11.22 -38.29 1.80
N ALA A 524 -10.90 -37.11 2.34
CA ALA A 524 -10.84 -35.86 1.59
C ALA A 524 -9.43 -35.60 1.05
N THR A 525 -9.34 -35.10 -0.18
CA THR A 525 -8.10 -34.60 -0.79
C THR A 525 -8.24 -33.11 -1.04
N ALA A 526 -7.18 -32.36 -0.78
CA ALA A 526 -7.12 -30.93 -1.02
C ALA A 526 -5.75 -30.53 -1.55
N THR A 527 -5.71 -29.33 -2.11
CA THR A 527 -4.48 -28.69 -2.59
C THR A 527 -4.32 -27.35 -1.90
N LEU A 528 -3.12 -27.07 -1.43
CA LEU A 528 -2.69 -25.76 -0.95
C LEU A 528 -1.61 -25.24 -1.90
N ILE A 529 -1.71 -23.97 -2.28
CA ILE A 529 -0.67 -23.28 -3.04
C ILE A 529 -0.14 -22.18 -2.13
N GLY A 530 1.18 -22.12 -1.97
CA GLY A 530 1.86 -21.01 -1.31
C GLY A 530 2.82 -20.36 -2.30
N VAL A 531 2.94 -19.05 -2.18
CA VAL A 531 3.82 -18.22 -2.99
C VAL A 531 4.75 -17.46 -2.05
N ASP A 532 6.02 -17.35 -2.41
CA ASP A 532 7.02 -16.52 -1.73
C ASP A 532 8.06 -16.09 -2.76
N ASP A 533 8.94 -15.17 -2.42
CA ASP A 533 10.00 -14.70 -3.30
C ASP A 533 11.33 -15.39 -3.01
N LEU A 534 12.04 -15.75 -4.06
CA LEU A 534 13.46 -16.03 -4.03
C LEU A 534 14.21 -14.69 -4.03
N TYR A 535 14.67 -14.26 -2.86
CA TYR A 535 15.34 -12.98 -2.70
C TYR A 535 16.86 -13.11 -2.94
N SER A 536 17.43 -12.18 -3.70
CA SER A 536 18.88 -12.02 -3.80
C SER A 536 19.25 -10.55 -3.69
N ASN A 537 20.38 -10.25 -3.05
CA ASN A 537 20.92 -8.90 -2.99
C ASN A 537 22.43 -8.96 -3.16
N VAL A 538 22.84 -9.10 -4.42
CA VAL A 538 24.25 -9.20 -4.77
C VAL A 538 24.87 -7.81 -4.65
N PRO A 539 25.97 -7.61 -3.92
CA PRO A 539 26.56 -6.28 -3.78
C PRO A 539 26.89 -5.62 -5.12
N TYR A 540 26.51 -4.35 -5.27
CA TYR A 540 27.05 -3.50 -6.33
C TYR A 540 28.54 -3.24 -6.09
N PRO A 541 29.37 -3.17 -7.14
CA PRO A 541 30.81 -2.95 -6.98
C PRO A 541 31.16 -1.57 -6.39
N ASN A 542 30.21 -0.63 -6.35
CA ASN A 542 30.29 0.67 -5.69
C ASN A 542 28.92 1.36 -5.74
N LEU A 543 28.77 2.50 -5.06
CA LEU A 543 27.53 3.28 -5.04
C LEU A 543 27.09 3.75 -6.44
N ALA A 544 28.03 4.16 -7.30
CA ALA A 544 27.68 4.67 -8.63
C ALA A 544 27.06 3.59 -9.53
N ALA A 545 27.48 2.33 -9.37
CA ALA A 545 26.86 1.21 -10.06
C ALA A 545 25.42 0.91 -9.58
N ALA A 546 25.03 1.46 -8.43
CA ALA A 546 23.68 1.32 -7.86
C ALA A 546 22.74 2.48 -8.23
N PHE A 547 23.18 3.48 -9.01
CA PHE A 547 22.33 4.61 -9.38
C PHE A 547 21.09 4.17 -10.17
N ASN A 548 19.91 4.56 -9.68
CA ASN A 548 18.61 4.12 -10.19
C ASN A 548 17.62 5.27 -10.41
N ASN A 549 18.00 6.53 -10.13
CA ASN A 549 17.12 7.69 -10.30
C ASN A 549 17.85 8.89 -10.94
N VAL A 550 17.09 9.70 -11.68
CA VAL A 550 17.53 10.94 -12.34
C VAL A 550 17.25 12.14 -11.42
N GLY A 551 18.20 12.46 -10.55
CA GLY A 551 18.12 13.58 -9.62
C GLY A 551 18.63 14.92 -10.16
N VAL A 552 19.40 14.91 -11.25
CA VAL A 552 19.95 16.11 -11.89
C VAL A 552 19.62 16.12 -13.37
N THR A 553 19.06 17.24 -13.86
CA THR A 553 18.84 17.49 -15.29
C THR A 553 19.45 18.82 -15.72
N ASP A 554 19.60 19.02 -17.02
CA ASP A 554 19.99 20.31 -17.61
C ASP A 554 18.77 21.03 -18.22
N LEU A 555 18.94 22.30 -18.57
CA LEU A 555 17.87 23.13 -19.14
C LEU A 555 17.38 22.67 -20.52
N SER A 556 18.10 21.75 -21.18
CA SER A 556 17.71 21.18 -22.48
C SER A 556 16.98 19.83 -22.38
N ASN A 557 17.06 19.16 -21.23
CA ASN A 557 16.50 17.83 -21.01
C ASN A 557 15.95 17.66 -19.57
N TYR A 558 15.06 18.57 -19.14
CA TYR A 558 14.51 18.56 -17.78
C TYR A 558 13.35 17.58 -17.56
N THR A 559 12.66 17.15 -18.62
CA THR A 559 11.44 16.33 -18.52
C THR A 559 11.67 14.89 -18.05
N VAL A 560 12.93 14.45 -18.00
CA VAL A 560 13.31 13.11 -17.52
C VAL A 560 13.71 13.09 -16.04
N GLY A 561 13.77 14.26 -15.38
CA GLY A 561 14.09 14.35 -13.96
C GLY A 561 12.97 13.77 -13.11
N ASN A 562 13.32 13.13 -12.00
CA ASN A 562 12.31 12.66 -11.04
C ASN A 562 12.90 12.46 -9.63
N PHE A 563 13.54 13.49 -9.09
CA PHE A 563 14.09 13.48 -7.74
C PHE A 563 13.00 13.28 -6.68
N ASP A 564 11.83 13.91 -6.83
CA ASP A 564 10.79 13.97 -5.80
C ASP A 564 9.51 13.18 -6.13
N GLY A 565 9.44 12.49 -7.27
CA GLY A 565 8.23 11.80 -7.74
C GLY A 565 7.35 12.65 -8.66
N ASP A 566 7.48 13.98 -8.59
CA ASP A 566 6.68 14.95 -9.36
C ASP A 566 7.36 15.39 -10.67
N GLY A 567 8.41 14.66 -11.08
CA GLY A 567 9.20 14.99 -12.26
C GLY A 567 10.18 16.16 -12.06
N ASN A 568 10.44 16.57 -10.81
CA ASN A 568 11.37 17.66 -10.55
C ASN A 568 12.80 17.16 -10.31
N SER A 569 13.79 18.02 -10.48
CA SER A 569 15.19 17.66 -10.25
C SER A 569 16.06 18.88 -9.91
N PHE A 570 17.26 18.64 -9.39
CA PHE A 570 18.28 19.68 -9.33
C PHE A 570 18.65 20.15 -10.75
N SER A 571 18.98 21.43 -10.90
CA SER A 571 19.52 21.98 -12.15
C SER A 571 21.04 21.82 -12.18
N ALA A 572 21.54 21.20 -13.25
CA ALA A 572 22.96 21.02 -13.50
C ALA A 572 23.72 22.36 -13.57
N GLU A 573 23.10 23.40 -14.15
CA GLU A 573 23.65 24.75 -14.27
C GLU A 573 23.79 25.42 -12.90
N GLN A 574 22.81 25.24 -12.01
CA GLN A 574 22.87 25.78 -10.66
C GLN A 574 23.87 25.03 -9.79
N LEU A 575 23.98 23.71 -9.95
CA LEU A 575 25.03 22.92 -9.30
C LEU A 575 26.42 23.35 -9.76
N GLN A 576 26.60 23.58 -11.06
CA GLN A 576 27.84 24.09 -11.62
C GLN A 576 28.17 25.48 -11.06
N ALA A 577 27.18 26.38 -10.94
CA ALA A 577 27.35 27.69 -10.31
C ALA A 577 27.75 27.58 -8.82
N ALA A 578 27.29 26.52 -8.13
CA ALA A 578 27.71 26.17 -6.78
C ALA A 578 29.07 25.44 -6.72
N GLY A 579 29.76 25.28 -7.86
CA GLY A 579 31.09 24.66 -7.94
C GLY A 579 31.08 23.13 -8.05
N VAL A 580 29.92 22.53 -8.30
CA VAL A 580 29.73 21.08 -8.38
C VAL A 580 29.44 20.69 -9.82
N THR A 581 30.38 19.97 -10.44
CA THR A 581 30.22 19.43 -11.80
C THR A 581 30.36 17.90 -11.79
N PRO A 582 29.89 17.20 -12.85
CA PRO A 582 30.04 15.75 -12.93
C PRO A 582 31.48 15.28 -12.68
N GLY A 583 31.66 14.38 -11.70
CA GLY A 583 32.97 13.83 -11.31
C GLY A 583 33.85 14.77 -10.48
N SER A 584 33.38 15.97 -10.11
CA SER A 584 34.13 16.91 -9.27
C SER A 584 34.31 16.39 -7.84
N THR A 585 35.28 16.95 -7.13
CA THR A 585 35.51 16.65 -5.71
C THR A 585 34.69 17.57 -4.83
N VAL A 586 33.96 16.99 -3.88
CA VAL A 586 33.23 17.72 -2.82
C VAL A 586 33.86 17.38 -1.49
N SER A 587 34.35 18.39 -0.74
CA SER A 587 34.96 18.19 0.58
C SER A 587 34.10 18.87 1.65
N PHE A 588 33.57 18.08 2.59
CA PHE A 588 32.72 18.59 3.66
C PHE A 588 32.82 17.70 4.91
N GLY A 589 32.69 18.28 6.10
CA GLY A 589 32.67 17.53 7.36
C GLY A 589 33.92 16.71 7.67
N GLY A 590 35.03 16.95 6.96
CA GLY A 590 36.27 16.17 7.05
C GLY A 590 36.32 14.93 6.15
N ALA A 591 35.31 14.72 5.31
CA ALA A 591 35.28 13.70 4.28
C ALA A 591 35.46 14.31 2.89
N THR A 592 36.02 13.52 1.97
CA THR A 592 36.19 13.88 0.56
C THR A 592 35.37 12.92 -0.29
N PHE A 593 34.46 13.46 -1.08
CA PHE A 593 33.55 12.73 -1.95
C PHE A 593 33.86 13.02 -3.42
N THR A 594 33.53 12.06 -4.28
CA THR A 594 33.41 12.29 -5.72
C THR A 594 31.94 12.49 -6.03
N TRP A 595 31.57 13.67 -6.54
CA TRP A 595 30.23 13.90 -7.06
C TRP A 595 29.97 12.95 -8.25
N PRO A 596 28.75 12.43 -8.43
CA PRO A 596 28.40 11.56 -9.56
C PRO A 596 28.99 12.07 -10.88
N SER A 597 29.64 11.17 -11.62
CA SER A 597 30.16 11.47 -12.97
C SER A 597 29.12 11.26 -14.07
N ALA A 598 27.89 10.88 -13.70
CA ALA A 598 26.78 10.71 -14.61
C ALA A 598 26.48 12.03 -15.35
N ALA A 599 26.06 11.91 -16.60
CA ALA A 599 25.59 13.07 -17.35
C ALA A 599 24.22 13.50 -16.79
N ALA A 600 23.91 14.80 -16.87
CA ALA A 600 22.58 15.29 -16.52
C ALA A 600 21.51 14.57 -17.36
N GLY A 601 20.37 14.23 -16.75
CA GLY A 601 19.32 13.44 -17.39
C GLY A 601 19.57 11.93 -17.43
N THR A 602 20.59 11.44 -16.72
CA THR A 602 20.84 10.01 -16.50
C THR A 602 20.91 9.70 -15.01
N ASN A 603 20.84 8.42 -14.63
CA ASN A 603 20.85 8.03 -13.23
C ASN A 603 22.13 8.50 -12.53
N ASP A 604 21.97 9.31 -11.48
CA ASP A 604 23.06 9.99 -10.80
C ASP A 604 22.96 9.93 -9.27
N ASN A 605 21.88 9.36 -8.74
CA ASN A 605 21.76 9.02 -7.34
C ASN A 605 21.14 7.64 -7.13
N VAL A 606 21.31 7.12 -5.92
CA VAL A 606 20.59 5.95 -5.43
C VAL A 606 19.37 6.40 -4.64
N GLN A 607 18.19 6.18 -5.19
CA GLN A 607 16.96 6.09 -4.43
C GLN A 607 16.96 4.76 -3.66
N THR A 608 17.05 4.83 -2.33
CA THR A 608 17.44 3.64 -1.54
C THR A 608 16.29 2.65 -1.35
N THR A 609 16.54 1.36 -1.54
CA THR A 609 15.59 0.25 -1.39
C THR A 609 16.29 -0.98 -0.81
N GLY A 610 17.25 -0.76 0.09
CA GLY A 610 18.04 -1.82 0.71
C GLY A 610 19.21 -2.35 -0.13
N GLN A 611 19.66 -1.64 -1.18
CA GLN A 611 20.79 -2.09 -2.00
C GLN A 611 22.05 -2.32 -1.15
N VAL A 612 22.81 -3.37 -1.46
CA VAL A 612 24.14 -3.57 -0.87
C VAL A 612 25.20 -3.03 -1.82
N VAL A 613 26.13 -2.20 -1.33
CA VAL A 613 27.24 -1.68 -2.12
C VAL A 613 28.58 -2.08 -1.50
N GLU A 614 29.52 -2.51 -2.32
CA GLU A 614 30.92 -2.67 -1.93
C GLU A 614 31.50 -1.30 -1.62
N ALA A 615 32.19 -1.22 -0.49
CA ALA A 615 32.88 -0.02 -0.06
C ALA A 615 34.17 -0.43 0.65
N SER A 616 35.17 0.43 0.62
CA SER A 616 36.43 0.20 1.30
C SER A 616 36.83 1.43 2.11
N GLY A 617 37.70 1.21 3.09
CA GLY A 617 38.14 2.25 4.01
C GLY A 617 37.90 1.86 5.46
N SER A 618 38.53 2.61 6.35
CA SER A 618 38.45 2.45 7.81
C SER A 618 38.42 3.83 8.44
N GLY A 619 37.78 3.96 9.59
CA GLY A 619 37.67 5.23 10.27
C GLY A 619 36.82 5.11 11.53
N THR A 620 36.26 6.23 11.96
CA THR A 620 35.30 6.30 13.06
C THR A 620 33.88 6.60 12.57
N LYS A 621 33.73 7.05 11.31
CA LYS A 621 32.45 7.37 10.70
C LYS A 621 32.40 6.94 9.24
N LEU A 622 31.19 6.64 8.77
CA LEU A 622 30.88 6.57 7.35
C LEU A 622 30.01 7.77 7.02
N ALA A 623 30.52 8.62 6.14
CA ALA A 623 29.88 9.86 5.73
C ALA A 623 29.14 9.68 4.41
N PHE A 624 28.04 10.43 4.26
CA PHE A 624 27.16 10.38 3.10
C PHE A 624 26.89 11.80 2.60
N LEU A 625 26.84 11.95 1.26
CA LEU A 625 26.16 13.06 0.61
C LEU A 625 24.82 12.56 0.08
N GLY A 626 23.74 13.18 0.53
CA GLY A 626 22.39 12.79 0.17
C GLY A 626 21.38 13.90 0.38
N SER A 627 20.16 13.66 -0.04
CA SER A 627 19.02 14.56 0.18
C SER A 627 17.74 13.74 0.17
N GLU A 628 16.62 14.35 0.54
CA GLU A 628 15.36 13.64 0.69
C GLU A 628 14.20 14.31 -0.04
N ALA A 629 13.27 13.49 -0.53
CA ALA A 629 11.95 13.89 -1.00
C ALA A 629 10.85 13.39 -0.02
N GLY A 630 11.12 13.48 1.27
CA GLY A 630 10.28 13.04 2.39
C GLY A 630 10.82 13.60 3.70
N ASP A 631 10.41 13.02 4.83
CA ASP A 631 11.01 13.28 6.15
C ASP A 631 11.15 11.96 6.95
N VAL A 632 12.05 11.07 6.50
CA VAL A 632 12.23 9.71 7.04
C VAL A 632 13.68 9.41 7.46
N GLN A 633 13.84 8.37 8.27
CA GLN A 633 15.14 7.83 8.64
C GLN A 633 15.13 6.33 8.43
N GLY A 634 16.24 5.78 7.94
CA GLY A 634 16.38 4.34 7.76
C GLY A 634 17.71 3.79 8.25
N THR A 635 17.73 2.47 8.45
CA THR A 635 18.90 1.78 9.00
C THR A 635 19.92 1.50 7.91
N VAL A 636 21.16 1.92 8.12
CA VAL A 636 22.33 1.49 7.36
C VAL A 636 23.01 0.35 8.12
N THR A 637 23.37 -0.73 7.42
CA THR A 637 24.19 -1.82 7.98
C THR A 637 25.55 -1.84 7.30
N VAL A 638 26.62 -1.74 8.08
CA VAL A 638 28.00 -1.87 7.60
C VAL A 638 28.49 -3.27 7.93
N THR A 639 28.93 -4.01 6.91
CA THR A 639 29.63 -5.29 7.08
C THR A 639 31.12 -5.07 6.90
N TYR A 640 31.92 -5.56 7.83
CA TYR A 640 33.37 -5.43 7.83
C TYR A 640 34.04 -6.64 7.19
N THR A 641 35.29 -6.50 6.79
CA THR A 641 36.08 -7.58 6.15
C THR A 641 36.32 -8.79 7.06
N ASP A 642 36.14 -8.65 8.37
CA ASP A 642 36.16 -9.76 9.35
C ASP A 642 34.81 -10.49 9.49
N GLY A 643 33.80 -10.08 8.73
CA GLY A 643 32.43 -10.63 8.73
C GLY A 643 31.52 -10.08 9.84
N SER A 644 32.04 -9.23 10.73
CA SER A 644 31.19 -8.56 11.73
C SER A 644 30.38 -7.41 11.12
N THR A 645 29.36 -6.95 11.83
CA THR A 645 28.51 -5.85 11.39
C THR A 645 28.34 -4.75 12.45
N SER A 646 27.98 -3.56 11.99
CA SER A 646 27.45 -2.48 12.83
C SER A 646 26.32 -1.76 12.09
N THR A 647 25.45 -1.07 12.83
CA THR A 647 24.34 -0.32 12.25
C THR A 647 24.36 1.15 12.65
N GLY A 648 23.69 1.98 11.86
CA GLY A 648 23.43 3.38 12.19
C GLY A 648 22.16 3.87 11.49
N GLN A 649 21.56 4.93 12.00
CA GLN A 649 20.39 5.54 11.39
C GLN A 649 20.82 6.69 10.46
N LEU A 650 20.29 6.72 9.24
CA LEU A 650 20.58 7.74 8.23
C LEU A 650 19.27 8.34 7.72
N GLY A 651 19.22 9.66 7.66
CA GLY A 651 18.12 10.45 7.10
C GLY A 651 18.65 11.82 6.69
N PHE A 652 17.92 12.52 5.83
CA PHE A 652 18.25 13.87 5.40
C PHE A 652 17.00 14.75 5.46
N PRO A 653 17.12 16.06 5.71
CA PRO A 653 15.97 16.94 5.56
C PRO A 653 15.44 16.85 4.12
N ASN A 654 14.15 17.12 3.94
CA ASN A 654 13.61 17.44 2.62
C ASN A 654 14.53 18.43 1.91
N TRP A 655 14.79 18.16 0.63
CA TRP A 655 15.70 18.91 -0.23
C TRP A 655 15.43 20.41 -0.30
N SER A 656 14.27 20.89 0.14
CA SER A 656 13.89 22.32 0.12
C SER A 656 13.47 22.89 1.48
N PHE A 657 12.23 22.67 1.92
CA PHE A 657 11.58 23.48 2.95
C PHE A 657 11.87 23.04 4.39
N SER A 658 12.40 21.83 4.59
CA SER A 658 12.69 21.32 5.94
C SER A 658 13.90 21.99 6.59
N SER A 659 13.97 21.84 7.91
CA SER A 659 15.07 22.37 8.71
C SER A 659 16.40 21.76 8.28
N ALA A 660 17.39 22.59 7.97
CA ALA A 660 18.70 22.16 7.50
C ALA A 660 19.48 21.24 8.47
N THR A 661 19.05 21.14 9.73
CA THR A 661 19.69 20.34 10.80
C THR A 661 18.94 19.06 11.15
N GLU A 662 17.85 18.75 10.44
CA GLU A 662 17.07 17.55 10.69
C GLU A 662 17.92 16.28 10.50
N PHE A 663 17.62 15.26 11.31
CA PHE A 663 18.39 14.02 11.41
C PHE A 663 19.89 14.21 11.71
N GLY A 664 20.30 15.38 12.21
CA GLY A 664 21.70 15.72 12.49
C GLY A 664 22.49 16.14 11.25
N SER A 665 21.80 16.45 10.15
CA SER A 665 22.40 16.80 8.86
C SER A 665 23.03 18.19 8.84
N GLN A 666 23.88 18.43 7.84
CA GLN A 666 24.47 19.74 7.55
C GLN A 666 24.40 20.01 6.06
N VAL A 667 24.12 21.25 5.65
CA VAL A 667 24.06 21.60 4.22
C VAL A 667 25.46 21.57 3.62
N ALA A 668 25.69 20.66 2.67
CA ALA A 668 26.95 20.55 1.94
C ALA A 668 26.93 21.36 0.64
N ILE A 669 25.80 21.33 -0.08
CA ILE A 669 25.59 22.05 -1.34
C ILE A 669 24.22 22.72 -1.28
N SER A 670 24.12 23.97 -1.78
CA SER A 670 22.86 24.68 -1.92
C SER A 670 22.80 25.37 -3.27
N THR A 671 21.72 25.13 -4.00
CA THR A 671 21.39 25.79 -5.27
C THR A 671 20.10 26.58 -5.12
N GLN A 672 19.85 27.52 -6.02
CA GLN A 672 18.54 28.19 -6.12
C GLN A 672 17.77 27.58 -7.27
N GLY A 673 16.45 27.42 -7.10
CA GLY A 673 15.57 26.86 -8.12
C GLY A 673 15.81 25.38 -8.42
N ARG A 674 14.88 24.83 -9.19
CA ARG A 674 14.86 23.44 -9.65
C ARG A 674 14.41 23.37 -11.09
N ASN A 675 14.73 22.26 -11.76
CA ASN A 675 14.10 21.91 -13.01
C ASN A 675 12.77 21.21 -12.71
N THR A 676 11.72 21.60 -13.42
CA THR A 676 10.37 21.02 -13.34
C THR A 676 9.99 20.47 -14.72
N PRO A 677 8.90 19.68 -14.86
CA PRO A 677 8.40 19.26 -16.17
C PRO A 677 8.04 20.42 -17.13
N SER A 678 7.87 21.64 -16.60
CA SER A 678 7.57 22.85 -17.37
C SER A 678 8.80 23.74 -17.65
N GLY A 679 9.99 23.31 -17.22
CA GLY A 679 11.25 24.05 -17.30
C GLY A 679 11.75 24.50 -15.92
N TYR A 680 12.79 25.33 -15.93
CA TYR A 680 13.41 25.83 -14.71
C TYR A 680 12.49 26.80 -13.96
N GLY A 681 12.25 26.53 -12.68
CA GLY A 681 11.32 27.25 -11.82
C GLY A 681 11.81 27.40 -10.40
N ASP A 682 10.96 27.98 -9.54
CA ASP A 682 11.18 28.07 -8.09
C ASP A 682 12.49 28.75 -7.67
N SER A 683 12.96 29.69 -8.49
CA SER A 683 14.26 30.37 -8.33
C SER A 683 14.43 31.18 -7.05
N ALA A 684 13.35 31.39 -6.28
CA ALA A 684 13.38 32.02 -4.96
C ALA A 684 13.71 31.03 -3.82
N TYR A 685 13.66 29.72 -4.09
CA TYR A 685 13.81 28.68 -3.08
C TYR A 685 15.12 27.92 -3.23
N ALA A 686 15.72 27.61 -2.07
CA ALA A 686 16.97 26.89 -2.00
C ALA A 686 16.73 25.37 -1.98
N TYR A 687 17.38 24.67 -2.90
CA TYR A 687 17.41 23.21 -2.99
C TYR A 687 18.79 22.70 -2.58
N ARG A 688 18.85 21.67 -1.73
CA ARG A 688 20.04 21.36 -0.92
C ARG A 688 20.43 19.90 -0.97
N VAL A 689 21.73 19.67 -0.97
CA VAL A 689 22.34 18.36 -0.69
C VAL A 689 23.04 18.46 0.66
N PHE A 690 22.82 17.44 1.48
CA PHE A 690 23.24 17.39 2.86
C PHE A 690 24.36 16.39 3.07
N TYR A 691 25.13 16.65 4.13
CA TYR A 691 26.11 15.76 4.72
C TYR A 691 25.52 15.17 6.00
N ASN A 692 25.62 13.84 6.14
CA ASN A 692 25.31 13.14 7.39
C ASN A 692 26.25 11.95 7.58
N THR A 693 26.33 11.41 8.79
CA THR A 693 27.26 10.32 9.14
C THR A 693 26.62 9.28 10.03
N ILE A 694 27.08 8.04 9.89
CA ILE A 694 26.86 6.98 10.88
C ILE A 694 28.20 6.58 11.52
N PRO A 695 28.21 6.04 12.75
CA PRO A 695 29.43 5.55 13.37
C PRO A 695 29.96 4.28 12.69
N LEU A 696 31.29 4.15 12.62
CA LEU A 696 31.98 2.91 12.29
C LEU A 696 32.61 2.27 13.53
N ALA A 697 32.73 0.94 13.50
CA ALA A 697 33.46 0.19 14.50
C ALA A 697 34.97 0.48 14.37
N SER A 698 35.56 0.95 15.46
CA SER A 698 36.97 1.35 15.50
C SER A 698 37.91 0.19 15.11
N GLY A 699 38.89 0.49 14.26
CA GLY A 699 39.92 -0.45 13.83
C GLY A 699 39.44 -1.48 12.78
N LYS A 700 38.22 -1.33 12.25
CA LYS A 700 37.68 -2.23 11.22
C LYS A 700 37.68 -1.58 9.84
N THR A 701 37.78 -2.43 8.82
CA THR A 701 37.71 -2.04 7.40
C THR A 701 36.37 -2.47 6.83
N ILE A 702 35.69 -1.55 6.16
CA ILE A 702 34.41 -1.82 5.50
C ILE A 702 34.63 -2.83 4.37
N ALA A 703 33.69 -3.76 4.22
CA ALA A 703 33.55 -4.63 3.06
C ALA A 703 32.34 -4.22 2.21
N THR A 704 31.18 -4.12 2.86
CA THR A 704 29.94 -3.69 2.20
C THR A 704 29.11 -2.78 3.10
N VAL A 705 28.22 -2.02 2.48
CA VAL A 705 27.23 -1.16 3.12
C VAL A 705 25.87 -1.51 2.55
N THR A 706 24.95 -2.00 3.39
CA THR A 706 23.53 -2.10 3.07
C THR A 706 22.88 -0.76 3.32
N LEU A 707 22.35 -0.16 2.26
CA LEU A 707 21.67 1.13 2.29
C LEU A 707 20.29 1.02 2.98
N PRO A 708 19.68 2.14 3.40
CA PRO A 708 18.33 2.13 3.93
C PRO A 708 17.31 1.55 2.93
N ASP A 709 16.21 1.01 3.45
CA ASP A 709 15.06 0.59 2.64
C ASP A 709 14.00 1.69 2.67
N SER A 710 14.27 2.79 1.96
CA SER A 710 13.38 3.94 1.87
C SER A 710 13.62 4.75 0.60
N ALA A 711 12.62 4.73 -0.29
CA ALA A 711 12.71 5.42 -1.57
C ALA A 711 12.70 6.95 -1.45
N SER A 712 12.43 7.53 -0.27
CA SER A 712 12.56 8.97 -0.08
C SER A 712 14.01 9.42 0.06
N ILE A 713 14.92 8.53 0.47
CA ILE A 713 16.34 8.83 0.70
C ILE A 713 17.11 8.68 -0.60
N HIS A 714 17.78 9.75 -1.03
CA HIS A 714 18.64 9.78 -2.21
C HIS A 714 20.10 9.96 -1.83
N LEU A 715 20.98 9.08 -2.31
CA LEU A 715 22.42 9.12 -2.05
C LEU A 715 23.21 9.43 -3.31
N PHE A 716 24.03 10.48 -3.26
CA PHE A 716 24.93 10.89 -4.34
C PHE A 716 26.35 10.34 -4.14
N ALA A 717 26.82 10.26 -2.90
CA ALA A 717 28.15 9.76 -2.57
C ALA A 717 28.26 9.23 -1.13
N LEU A 718 29.27 8.40 -0.88
CA LEU A 718 29.67 7.97 0.46
C LEU A 718 31.21 7.91 0.59
N ALA A 719 31.72 8.09 1.80
CA ALA A 719 33.15 8.04 2.10
C ALA A 719 33.42 7.66 3.56
N ALA A 720 34.41 6.80 3.81
CA ALA A 720 34.87 6.51 5.17
C ALA A 720 35.71 7.67 5.72
N GLN A 721 35.55 7.97 7.02
CA GLN A 721 36.17 9.09 7.73
C GLN A 721 36.79 8.69 9.08
#